data_AF-A0A818N6M7-F1
#
_entry.id   AF-A0A818N6M7-F1
#
_cell.length_a   1.000
_cell.length_b   1.000
_cell.length_c   1.000
_cell.angle_alpha   90.00
_cell.angle_beta   90.00
_cell.angle_gamma   90.00
#
_symmetry.space_group_name_H-M   'P 1'
#
loop_
_entity.id
_entity.type
_entity.pdbx_description
1 polymer ?
#
loop_
_entity_poly.entity_id
_entity_poly.type
_entity_poly.pdbx_seq_one_letter_code
_entity_poly.pdbx_strand_id
1 'polypeptide(L)'
;MVTETTPQSSVVNYLSFYVNGKEVIERHAEPDWTLLWYLRNSNPKLGCGEGGCGACTVLVSQCIDRNSGEIEHRTINSCLALLCSVDGCHVITVEGLGSTNKSNLHPTQSRLAELSASQCGFCTPGMVMSVYGIVTSKNDLPLTMQDIEESLDGNLCRCTGYRPILDAAKTFACDIDKLPKEKSSKLTSTTLDKCLSFAKENVSPSDQPGDASKLIFGNTRVQIETKFEHRKYSRLISVTHIKELQRLEQTADSLFLGAGVTFTRLQSKLIEWNNEKNNDGGICQALLYQLKHFASTQIRNVASLGGNIVTASPISDVNPILQAAGAILELHRADSDTARHVPLSDFFLGHHHVAMIDDEVLVAVHIPLPQTSSKCFLRSYKQACRRDDSKGIVSAGLRVQLEQSNSADDQWRIVSTCFSFGGMASATIIAKNTQQELVGLSWTRATMNKACELILKEMPLDELSPGGRPEYSHIDVPGSNKLSYGTHYEELFVSSVALCIGAIVGVVICETEESARLASNLVQIEYELLTPTILTIEDAIANESFFDNEQCLRQDDIDKGFAEAEHTLEGTLMIGGQEHFYLETNSYMVIPSNDDKELQLYLGTQDPSAAQELIALALDRDISHITCHVKRIGGGFGGKISKS
;
A
#
# COMPACT_ATOMS: atom_id res chain seq x y z
N MET A 1 -23.01 26.14 54.38
CA MET A 1 -21.60 26.02 53.92
C MET A 1 -21.65 25.40 52.54
N VAL A 2 -20.95 25.95 51.56
CA VAL A 2 -20.88 25.37 50.21
C VAL A 2 -19.69 24.43 50.19
N THR A 3 -19.91 23.14 49.90
CA THR A 3 -18.86 22.21 49.50
C THR A 3 -18.73 22.26 48.00
N GLU A 4 -17.54 22.61 47.50
CA GLU A 4 -17.31 22.89 46.09
C GLU A 4 -17.49 21.63 45.23
N THR A 5 -18.32 21.72 44.20
CA THR A 5 -18.35 20.72 43.12
C THR A 5 -17.14 20.93 42.23
N THR A 6 -16.26 19.93 42.14
CA THR A 6 -15.13 19.90 41.20
C THR A 6 -15.63 20.21 39.78
N PRO A 7 -14.99 21.12 39.02
CA PRO A 7 -15.42 21.43 37.66
C PRO A 7 -15.39 20.17 36.77
N GLN A 8 -16.47 19.91 36.03
CA GLN A 8 -16.39 18.99 34.89
C GLN A 8 -15.42 19.58 33.87
N SER A 9 -14.36 18.85 33.55
CA SER A 9 -13.38 19.25 32.54
C SER A 9 -14.04 19.37 31.17
N SER A 10 -13.98 20.55 30.56
CA SER A 10 -14.48 20.80 29.21
C SER A 10 -13.81 19.88 28.20
N VAL A 11 -14.59 19.14 27.41
CA VAL A 11 -14.07 18.25 26.36
C VAL A 11 -13.30 19.07 25.33
N VAL A 12 -12.07 18.64 25.02
CA VAL A 12 -11.16 19.35 24.12
C VAL A 12 -11.42 18.90 22.69
N ASN A 13 -12.43 19.50 22.06
CA ASN A 13 -12.78 19.25 20.66
C ASN A 13 -11.84 20.01 19.71
N TYR A 14 -10.53 19.71 19.75
CA TYR A 14 -9.57 20.15 18.73
C TYR A 14 -8.32 19.27 18.67
N LEU A 15 -7.74 19.14 17.48
CA LEU A 15 -6.40 18.58 17.24
C LEU A 15 -5.36 19.71 17.30
N SER A 16 -4.16 19.43 17.80
CA SER A 16 -3.06 20.38 17.90
C SER A 16 -1.74 19.75 17.45
N PHE A 17 -1.22 20.20 16.32
CA PHE A 17 -0.03 19.64 15.69
C PHE A 17 0.77 20.70 14.93
N TYR A 18 1.96 20.35 14.44
CA TYR A 18 2.80 21.25 13.66
C TYR A 18 2.88 20.80 12.20
N VAL A 19 2.80 21.75 11.27
CA VAL A 19 3.10 21.55 9.84
C VAL A 19 4.21 22.51 9.43
N ASN A 20 5.36 21.98 9.01
CA ASN A 20 6.51 22.77 8.55
C ASN A 20 6.94 23.85 9.56
N GLY A 21 6.97 23.51 10.85
CA GLY A 21 7.30 24.40 11.97
C GLY A 21 6.20 25.40 12.37
N LYS A 22 5.07 25.45 11.67
CA LYS A 22 3.90 26.26 12.03
C LYS A 22 2.91 25.42 12.85
N GLU A 23 2.45 25.96 13.97
CA GLU A 23 1.37 25.39 14.78
C GLU A 23 0.02 25.41 14.02
N VAL A 24 -0.74 24.33 14.14
CA VAL A 24 -2.07 24.13 13.57
C VAL A 24 -2.98 23.63 14.68
N ILE A 25 -4.09 24.35 14.89
CA ILE A 25 -5.15 23.99 15.83
C ILE A 25 -6.42 23.80 15.01
N GLU A 26 -6.83 22.54 14.81
CA GLU A 26 -8.00 22.20 14.02
C GLU A 26 -9.18 21.84 14.93
N ARG A 27 -10.30 22.55 14.79
CA ARG A 27 -11.46 22.46 15.69
C ARG A 27 -12.62 21.65 15.10
N HIS A 28 -12.58 21.39 13.79
CA HIS A 28 -13.64 20.73 13.04
C HIS A 28 -13.06 19.66 12.11
N ALA A 29 -12.15 18.84 12.65
CA ALA A 29 -11.62 17.68 11.94
C ALA A 29 -12.61 16.51 11.99
N GLU A 30 -13.05 16.04 10.82
CA GLU A 30 -13.82 14.79 10.74
C GLU A 30 -12.91 13.56 10.95
N PRO A 31 -13.42 12.45 11.52
CA PRO A 31 -12.59 11.30 11.92
C PRO A 31 -11.87 10.57 10.77
N ASP A 32 -12.36 10.68 9.55
CA ASP A 32 -11.88 9.98 8.36
C ASP A 32 -11.00 10.85 7.43
N TRP A 33 -10.84 12.14 7.75
CA TRP A 33 -9.98 13.05 6.99
C TRP A 33 -8.54 12.52 6.93
N THR A 34 -8.09 12.19 5.73
CA THR A 34 -6.69 11.80 5.52
C THR A 34 -5.77 13.01 5.63
N LEU A 35 -4.56 12.79 6.13
CA LEU A 35 -3.51 13.79 6.21
C LEU A 35 -3.18 14.38 4.83
N LEU A 36 -3.26 13.59 3.76
CA LEU A 36 -3.10 14.06 2.37
C LEU A 36 -4.20 15.06 1.97
N TRP A 37 -5.46 14.79 2.33
CA TRP A 37 -6.57 15.70 2.04
C TRP A 37 -6.34 17.06 2.70
N TYR A 38 -5.94 17.07 3.97
CA TYR A 38 -5.62 18.28 4.71
C TYR A 38 -4.38 19.02 4.15
N LEU A 39 -3.38 18.27 3.70
CA LEU A 39 -2.11 18.81 3.17
C LEU A 39 -2.09 19.07 1.65
N ARG A 40 -3.23 19.06 0.93
CA ARG A 40 -3.24 19.28 -0.55
C ARG A 40 -2.48 20.55 -0.99
N ASN A 41 -2.49 21.60 -0.16
CA ASN A 41 -1.78 22.87 -0.39
C ASN A 41 -0.28 22.86 -0.01
N SER A 42 0.26 21.75 0.50
CA SER A 42 1.67 21.58 0.91
C SER A 42 2.40 20.45 0.16
N ASN A 43 1.97 20.22 -1.08
CA ASN A 43 2.60 19.38 -2.12
C ASN A 43 2.89 17.86 -1.91
N PRO A 44 2.39 17.08 -0.92
CA PRO A 44 2.28 15.65 -1.14
C PRO A 44 1.31 15.37 -2.30
N LYS A 45 1.51 14.29 -3.05
CA LYS A 45 0.73 14.00 -4.27
C LYS A 45 -0.09 12.72 -4.15
N LEU A 46 -1.35 12.79 -4.58
CA LEU A 46 -2.19 11.62 -4.79
C LEU A 46 -1.75 10.94 -6.10
N GLY A 47 -1.21 9.73 -6.00
CA GLY A 47 -0.99 8.83 -7.13
C GLY A 47 -2.02 7.70 -7.10
N CYS A 48 -1.75 6.63 -6.34
CA CYS A 48 -2.69 5.51 -6.16
C CYS A 48 -3.68 5.69 -5.00
N GLY A 49 -3.27 6.31 -3.88
CA GLY A 49 -4.10 6.43 -2.68
C GLY A 49 -4.25 5.14 -1.85
N GLU A 50 -3.46 4.11 -2.14
CA GLU A 50 -3.35 2.83 -1.40
C GLU A 50 -1.94 2.62 -0.79
N GLY A 51 -1.11 3.66 -0.73
CA GLY A 51 0.25 3.63 -0.17
C GLY A 51 1.37 3.30 -1.18
N GLY A 52 1.19 2.26 -2.00
CA GLY A 52 2.23 1.64 -2.87
C GLY A 52 2.81 2.46 -4.03
N CYS A 53 2.74 3.80 -3.99
CA CYS A 53 3.41 4.70 -4.94
C CYS A 53 4.35 5.74 -4.31
N GLY A 54 4.24 6.00 -2.99
CA GLY A 54 5.13 6.92 -2.27
C GLY A 54 5.05 8.40 -2.67
N ALA A 55 4.25 8.79 -3.67
CA ALA A 55 4.11 10.18 -4.11
C ALA A 55 3.51 11.11 -3.03
N CYS A 56 2.83 10.53 -2.03
CA CYS A 56 2.25 11.20 -0.87
C CYS A 56 3.13 11.16 0.39
N THR A 57 4.38 10.71 0.32
CA THR A 57 5.23 10.54 1.50
C THR A 57 5.55 11.88 2.17
N VAL A 58 5.35 11.92 3.49
CA VAL A 58 5.74 13.01 4.39
C VAL A 58 6.59 12.45 5.53
N LEU A 59 7.33 13.31 6.23
CA LEU A 59 8.04 12.93 7.46
C LEU A 59 7.19 13.36 8.67
N VAL A 60 7.01 12.45 9.63
CA VAL A 60 6.42 12.77 10.94
C VAL A 60 7.48 12.62 12.01
N SER A 61 7.58 13.63 12.87
CA SER A 61 8.47 13.68 14.03
C SER A 61 7.64 13.69 15.30
N GLN A 62 7.96 12.83 16.26
CA GLN A 62 7.20 12.66 17.50
C GLN A 62 8.13 12.41 18.69
N CYS A 63 7.89 13.09 19.82
CA CYS A 63 8.59 12.81 21.07
C CYS A 63 8.07 11.50 21.69
N ILE A 64 8.95 10.51 21.88
CA ILE A 64 8.59 9.19 22.45
C ILE A 64 8.69 9.20 23.98
N ASP A 65 9.76 9.77 24.53
CA ASP A 65 9.89 10.02 25.96
C ASP A 65 10.13 11.50 26.26
N ARG A 66 9.22 12.06 27.07
CA ARG A 66 9.25 13.45 27.52
C ARG A 66 10.36 13.71 28.55
N ASN A 67 10.94 12.68 29.16
CA ASN A 67 12.00 12.82 30.16
C ASN A 67 13.39 12.84 29.52
N SER A 68 13.66 11.97 28.53
CA SER A 68 14.88 11.99 27.72
C SER A 68 14.90 13.11 26.67
N GLY A 69 13.71 13.55 26.22
CA GLY A 69 13.57 14.46 25.07
C GLY A 69 13.76 13.77 23.72
N GLU A 70 13.72 12.43 23.68
CA GLU A 70 13.94 11.62 22.48
C GLU A 70 12.81 11.80 21.45
N ILE A 71 13.21 12.04 20.20
CA ILE A 71 12.33 12.27 19.05
C ILE A 71 12.57 11.17 18.01
N GLU A 72 11.51 10.44 17.65
CA GLU A 72 11.50 9.55 16.49
C GLU A 72 11.12 10.34 15.23
N HIS A 73 11.81 10.07 14.13
CA HIS A 73 11.51 10.59 12.80
C HIS A 73 11.13 9.41 11.88
N ARG A 74 9.89 9.37 11.39
CA ARG A 74 9.37 8.28 10.55
C ARG A 74 8.64 8.79 9.31
N THR A 75 8.93 8.22 8.15
CA THR A 75 8.25 8.54 6.89
C THR A 75 6.95 7.76 6.78
N ILE A 76 5.87 8.42 6.33
CA ILE A 76 4.53 7.81 6.25
C ILE A 76 3.81 8.22 4.96
N ASN A 77 2.89 7.38 4.49
CA ASN A 77 2.00 7.71 3.38
C ASN A 77 0.83 8.58 3.88
N SER A 78 0.85 9.88 3.58
CA SER A 78 -0.23 10.79 4.00
C SER A 78 -1.61 10.42 3.44
N CYS A 79 -1.69 9.64 2.35
CA CYS A 79 -2.96 9.14 1.81
C CYS A 79 -3.65 8.06 2.67
N LEU A 80 -2.93 7.46 3.63
CA LEU A 80 -3.45 6.44 4.54
C LEU A 80 -3.54 6.93 5.99
N ALA A 81 -2.66 7.83 6.40
CA ALA A 81 -2.70 8.41 7.74
C ALA A 81 -3.95 9.29 7.94
N LEU A 82 -4.68 9.08 9.05
CA LEU A 82 -5.78 9.96 9.46
C LEU A 82 -5.22 11.24 10.10
N LEU A 83 -5.91 12.37 9.96
CA LEU A 83 -5.49 13.65 10.55
C LEU A 83 -5.37 13.57 12.08
N CYS A 84 -6.28 12.86 12.74
CA CYS A 84 -6.23 12.60 14.18
C CYS A 84 -4.99 11.81 14.63
N SER A 85 -4.34 11.04 13.75
CA SER A 85 -3.16 10.24 14.08
C SER A 85 -1.84 11.03 14.16
N VAL A 86 -1.87 12.33 13.81
CA VAL A 86 -0.72 13.26 13.94
C VAL A 86 -0.92 14.32 15.02
N ASP A 87 -1.91 14.16 15.91
CA ASP A 87 -2.03 15.00 17.10
C ASP A 87 -0.75 14.98 17.95
N GLY A 88 -0.35 16.15 18.47
CA GLY A 88 0.91 16.33 19.20
C GLY A 88 2.20 16.10 18.38
N CYS A 89 2.11 15.86 17.06
CA CYS A 89 3.26 15.56 16.21
C CYS A 89 3.70 16.76 15.36
N HIS A 90 4.90 16.68 14.77
CA HIS A 90 5.38 17.62 13.74
C HIS A 90 5.47 16.92 12.38
N VAL A 91 4.59 17.32 11.47
CA VAL A 91 4.57 16.88 10.07
C VAL A 91 5.41 17.82 9.20
N ILE A 92 6.27 17.26 8.36
CA ILE A 92 7.16 17.99 7.47
C ILE A 92 6.87 17.53 6.02
N THR A 93 6.59 18.50 5.15
CA THR A 93 6.40 18.32 3.69
C THR A 93 7.61 18.85 2.93
N VAL A 94 7.59 18.70 1.60
CA VAL A 94 8.72 19.08 0.73
C VAL A 94 9.09 20.57 0.84
N GLU A 95 8.13 21.48 1.05
CA GLU A 95 8.37 22.92 1.23
C GLU A 95 8.83 23.28 2.64
N GLY A 96 8.64 22.39 3.62
CA GLY A 96 9.25 22.51 4.94
C GLY A 96 10.77 22.41 4.88
N LEU A 97 11.31 21.72 3.86
CA LEU A 97 12.75 21.57 3.66
C LEU A 97 13.37 22.79 2.96
N GLY A 98 12.66 23.37 1.99
CA GLY A 98 13.19 24.43 1.13
C GLY A 98 12.31 24.73 -0.08
N SER A 99 12.54 25.89 -0.71
CA SER A 99 11.80 26.34 -1.90
C SER A 99 12.65 27.25 -2.80
N THR A 100 12.40 27.20 -4.11
CA THR A 100 13.02 28.12 -5.09
C THR A 100 12.66 29.57 -4.82
N ASN A 101 11.42 29.87 -4.41
CA ASN A 101 10.94 31.22 -4.10
C ASN A 101 11.68 31.90 -2.93
N LYS A 102 12.40 31.12 -2.09
CA LYS A 102 13.23 31.61 -0.98
C LYS A 102 14.73 31.35 -1.22
N SER A 103 15.10 30.83 -2.39
CA SER A 103 16.46 30.41 -2.76
C SER A 103 17.14 29.48 -1.73
N ASN A 104 16.36 28.64 -1.04
CA ASN A 104 16.81 27.86 0.13
C ASN A 104 16.60 26.35 -0.03
N LEU A 105 16.87 25.80 -1.22
CA LEU A 105 16.69 24.36 -1.46
C LEU A 105 17.55 23.51 -0.51
N HIS A 106 16.92 22.49 0.09
CA HIS A 106 17.61 21.51 0.92
C HIS A 106 18.56 20.67 0.04
N PRO A 107 19.73 20.20 0.53
CA PRO A 107 20.64 19.37 -0.27
C PRO A 107 19.99 18.17 -0.96
N THR A 108 18.96 17.58 -0.35
CA THR A 108 18.16 16.50 -0.97
C THR A 108 17.36 16.97 -2.18
N GLN A 109 16.80 18.18 -2.16
CA GLN A 109 16.10 18.78 -3.30
C GLN A 109 17.10 19.13 -4.41
N SER A 110 18.20 19.81 -4.06
CA SER A 110 19.23 20.24 -5.02
C SER A 110 19.84 19.06 -5.77
N ARG A 111 20.37 18.06 -5.05
CA ARG A 111 21.03 16.89 -5.64
C ARG A 111 20.12 16.11 -6.59
N LEU A 112 18.84 15.93 -6.24
CA LEU A 112 17.88 15.25 -7.12
C LEU A 112 17.53 16.09 -8.36
N ALA A 113 17.52 17.42 -8.27
CA ALA A 113 17.34 18.28 -9.44
C ALA A 113 18.59 18.28 -10.35
N GLU A 114 19.77 18.50 -9.77
CA GLU A 114 21.06 18.66 -10.45
C GLU A 114 21.51 17.38 -11.16
N LEU A 115 21.31 16.22 -10.53
CA LEU A 115 21.67 14.91 -11.09
C LEU A 115 20.54 14.27 -11.92
N SER A 116 19.62 15.10 -12.45
CA SER A 116 18.55 14.70 -13.39
C SER A 116 17.60 13.61 -12.87
N ALA A 117 17.39 13.54 -11.54
CA ALA A 117 16.53 12.55 -10.90
C ALA A 117 15.01 12.85 -11.03
N SER A 118 14.64 13.89 -11.79
CA SER A 118 13.27 14.36 -11.94
C SER A 118 12.97 14.71 -13.40
N GLN A 119 12.00 14.03 -14.02
CA GLN A 119 11.46 14.37 -15.34
C GLN A 119 10.09 15.04 -15.21
N CYS A 120 8.98 14.29 -15.17
CA CYS A 120 7.63 14.85 -15.00
C CYS A 120 7.40 15.53 -13.64
N GLY A 121 8.27 15.28 -12.65
CA GLY A 121 8.26 15.91 -11.33
C GLY A 121 7.25 15.34 -10.32
N PHE A 122 6.28 14.51 -10.73
CA PHE A 122 5.15 14.15 -9.87
C PHE A 122 5.54 13.23 -8.69
N CYS A 123 6.47 12.29 -8.88
CA CYS A 123 7.03 11.47 -7.80
C CYS A 123 8.05 12.22 -6.92
N THR A 124 8.63 13.31 -7.42
CA THR A 124 9.82 13.95 -6.84
C THR A 124 9.64 14.44 -5.40
N PRO A 125 8.48 15.01 -4.97
CA PRO A 125 8.23 15.30 -3.56
C PRO A 125 8.36 14.07 -2.65
N GLY A 126 7.75 12.95 -3.04
CA GLY A 126 7.81 11.69 -2.29
C GLY A 126 9.22 11.11 -2.22
N MET A 127 9.97 11.15 -3.33
CA MET A 127 11.39 10.75 -3.38
C MET A 127 12.24 11.59 -2.42
N VAL A 128 12.11 12.93 -2.49
CA VAL A 128 12.82 13.86 -1.60
C VAL A 128 12.50 13.60 -0.14
N MET A 129 11.23 13.44 0.23
CA MET A 129 10.83 13.19 1.62
C MET A 129 11.31 11.83 2.15
N SER A 130 11.49 10.84 1.29
CA SER A 130 11.95 9.50 1.68
C SER A 130 13.46 9.47 1.92
N VAL A 131 14.25 10.06 1.03
CA VAL A 131 15.70 10.25 1.22
C VAL A 131 15.99 11.19 2.39
N TYR A 132 15.23 12.29 2.54
CA TYR A 132 15.35 13.18 3.70
C TYR A 132 15.01 12.45 5.01
N GLY A 133 14.00 11.59 4.98
CA GLY A 133 13.58 10.82 6.14
C GLY A 133 14.68 9.90 6.67
N ILE A 134 15.29 9.07 5.84
CA ILE A 134 16.36 8.15 6.28
C ILE A 134 17.62 8.89 6.73
N VAL A 135 17.97 10.02 6.09
CA VAL A 135 19.07 10.90 6.52
C VAL A 135 18.78 11.49 7.90
N THR A 136 17.52 11.90 8.16
CA THR A 136 17.12 12.50 9.45
C THR A 136 17.02 11.45 10.56
N SER A 137 16.41 10.29 10.30
CA SER A 137 16.19 9.24 11.30
C SER A 137 17.48 8.53 11.73
N LYS A 138 18.55 8.60 10.92
CA LYS A 138 19.88 8.09 11.28
C LYS A 138 20.67 9.03 12.20
N ASN A 139 20.31 10.32 12.29
CA ASN A 139 20.87 11.29 13.26
C ASN A 139 22.41 11.20 13.43
N ASP A 140 23.16 11.58 12.39
CA ASP A 140 24.63 11.50 12.27
C ASP A 140 25.26 10.08 12.33
N LEU A 141 24.49 8.99 12.47
CA LEU A 141 25.00 7.63 12.28
C LEU A 141 25.38 7.35 10.82
N PRO A 142 26.34 6.43 10.55
CA PRO A 142 26.69 6.03 9.19
C PRO A 142 25.48 5.52 8.39
N LEU A 143 25.27 6.14 7.22
CA LEU A 143 24.25 5.78 6.25
C LEU A 143 24.88 5.02 5.09
N THR A 144 24.34 3.85 4.76
CA THR A 144 24.83 2.99 3.66
C THR A 144 24.04 3.20 2.37
N MET A 145 24.61 2.76 1.24
CA MET A 145 23.86 2.68 -0.02
C MET A 145 22.65 1.75 0.07
N GLN A 146 22.70 0.72 0.92
CA GLN A 146 21.59 -0.21 1.16
C GLN A 146 20.44 0.46 1.94
N ASP A 147 20.75 1.23 3.00
CA ASP A 147 19.74 2.02 3.74
C ASP A 147 18.95 2.96 2.80
N ILE A 148 19.64 3.54 1.82
CA ILE A 148 19.06 4.48 0.86
C ILE A 148 18.18 3.76 -0.16
N GLU A 149 18.59 2.59 -0.66
CA GLU A 149 17.72 1.76 -1.51
C GLU A 149 16.46 1.29 -0.76
N GLU A 150 16.60 0.83 0.49
CA GLU A 150 15.48 0.39 1.32
C GLU A 150 14.55 1.54 1.72
N SER A 151 15.06 2.78 1.82
CA SER A 151 14.23 3.98 2.05
C SER A 151 13.33 4.36 0.87
N LEU A 152 13.62 3.84 -0.33
CA LEU A 152 12.94 4.14 -1.59
C LEU A 152 12.03 3.01 -2.09
N ASP A 153 11.91 1.90 -1.34
CA ASP A 153 11.16 0.70 -1.73
C ASP A 153 9.68 0.96 -2.06
N GLY A 154 9.05 1.94 -1.40
CA GLY A 154 7.67 2.36 -1.64
C GLY A 154 7.48 3.50 -2.64
N ASN A 155 8.54 4.00 -3.28
CA ASN A 155 8.47 5.19 -4.13
C ASN A 155 8.54 4.82 -5.61
N LEU A 156 7.42 4.97 -6.34
CA LEU A 156 7.40 4.64 -7.76
C LEU A 156 7.81 5.82 -8.66
N CYS A 157 8.57 5.53 -9.71
CA CYS A 157 8.81 6.44 -10.83
C CYS A 157 8.61 5.72 -12.17
N ARG A 158 7.76 6.27 -13.05
CA ARG A 158 7.54 5.74 -14.40
C ARG A 158 8.51 6.32 -15.46
N CYS A 159 9.22 7.40 -15.14
CA CYS A 159 9.97 8.21 -16.12
C CYS A 159 11.49 7.98 -16.12
N THR A 160 12.15 7.91 -14.96
CA THR A 160 13.61 8.05 -14.86
C THR A 160 14.41 6.75 -14.95
N GLY A 161 13.75 5.59 -14.91
CA GLY A 161 14.42 4.30 -14.76
C GLY A 161 15.20 4.16 -13.44
N TYR A 162 14.89 4.97 -12.42
CA TYR A 162 15.53 5.05 -11.09
C TYR A 162 17.01 5.41 -11.03
N ARG A 163 17.82 5.11 -12.05
CA ARG A 163 19.28 5.30 -12.03
C ARG A 163 19.72 6.68 -11.54
N PRO A 164 19.24 7.83 -12.07
CA PRO A 164 19.63 9.15 -11.57
C PRO A 164 19.09 9.46 -10.16
N ILE A 165 17.99 8.83 -9.73
CA ILE A 165 17.47 8.95 -8.35
C ILE A 165 18.43 8.27 -7.38
N LEU A 166 18.87 7.04 -7.71
CA LEU A 166 19.83 6.30 -6.88
C LEU A 166 21.20 6.97 -6.89
N ASP A 167 21.68 7.45 -8.03
CA ASP A 167 22.95 8.21 -8.11
C ASP A 167 22.88 9.48 -7.26
N ALA A 168 21.77 10.24 -7.33
CA ALA A 168 21.57 11.43 -6.51
C ALA A 168 21.49 11.10 -5.01
N ALA A 169 20.70 10.11 -4.62
CA ALA A 169 20.48 9.75 -3.23
C ALA A 169 21.74 9.15 -2.58
N LYS A 170 22.47 8.26 -3.27
CA LYS A 170 23.67 7.60 -2.73
C LYS A 170 24.83 8.54 -2.41
N THR A 171 24.81 9.80 -2.89
CA THR A 171 25.74 10.85 -2.42
C THR A 171 25.59 11.21 -0.93
N PHE A 172 24.57 10.71 -0.23
CA PHE A 172 24.46 10.80 1.23
C PHE A 172 25.09 9.61 1.97
N ALA A 173 25.52 8.55 1.27
CA ALA A 173 26.08 7.35 1.87
C ALA A 173 27.58 7.48 2.20
N CYS A 174 28.06 6.73 3.21
CA CYS A 174 29.47 6.70 3.59
C CYS A 174 30.30 5.63 2.87
N ASP A 175 29.64 4.64 2.27
CA ASP A 175 30.20 3.46 1.59
C ASP A 175 30.28 3.61 0.05
N ILE A 176 30.00 4.80 -0.48
CA ILE A 176 30.07 5.10 -1.92
C ILE A 176 31.52 5.10 -2.46
N ASP A 177 31.75 4.40 -3.57
CA ASP A 177 33.02 4.47 -4.30
C ASP A 177 33.28 5.90 -4.81
N LYS A 178 34.50 6.39 -4.56
CA LYS A 178 34.78 7.83 -4.50
C LYS A 178 34.64 8.57 -5.84
N LEU A 179 33.60 9.40 -5.92
CA LEU A 179 33.54 10.59 -6.78
C LEU A 179 33.70 11.87 -5.93
N PRO A 180 34.00 13.05 -6.52
CA PRO A 180 34.67 14.14 -5.80
C PRO A 180 33.82 14.82 -4.72
N LYS A 181 34.50 15.29 -3.67
CA LYS A 181 33.90 15.92 -2.48
C LYS A 181 33.37 17.31 -2.78
N GLU A 182 32.06 17.50 -2.64
CA GLU A 182 31.51 18.79 -2.23
C GLU A 182 31.45 18.92 -0.69
N LYS A 183 31.44 20.15 -0.19
CA LYS A 183 31.43 20.43 1.24
C LYS A 183 30.01 20.44 1.78
N SER A 184 29.69 19.50 2.67
CA SER A 184 28.46 19.55 3.47
C SER A 184 28.40 20.86 4.28
N SER A 185 27.34 21.64 4.08
CA SER A 185 26.96 22.74 4.96
C SER A 185 26.13 22.20 6.12
N LYS A 186 26.43 22.64 7.35
CA LYS A 186 25.69 22.20 8.54
C LYS A 186 24.24 22.70 8.48
N LEU A 187 23.29 21.78 8.57
CA LEU A 187 21.89 22.11 8.81
C LEU A 187 21.73 22.51 10.29
N THR A 188 21.23 23.70 10.57
CA THR A 188 21.02 24.19 11.94
C THR A 188 19.62 23.84 12.42
N SER A 189 19.52 22.98 13.44
CA SER A 189 18.25 22.64 14.08
C SER A 189 17.74 23.78 14.96
N THR A 190 16.56 24.33 14.64
CA THR A 190 15.84 25.26 15.50
C THR A 190 14.34 24.98 15.46
N THR A 191 13.82 24.32 16.50
CA THR A 191 12.73 24.79 17.40
C THR A 191 12.33 23.61 18.29
N LEU A 192 13.14 23.32 19.32
CA LEU A 192 12.91 22.17 20.21
C LEU A 192 11.83 22.47 21.28
N ASP A 193 11.76 23.72 21.74
CA ASP A 193 11.05 24.12 22.95
C ASP A 193 9.52 24.23 22.82
N LYS A 194 8.96 23.96 21.64
CA LYS A 194 7.52 24.16 21.35
C LYS A 194 6.64 22.90 21.40
N CYS A 195 7.22 21.70 21.43
CA CYS A 195 6.48 20.44 21.47
C CYS A 195 6.27 19.88 22.90
N LEU A 196 6.59 20.65 23.94
CA LEU A 196 6.75 20.17 25.32
C LEU A 196 5.52 20.38 26.22
N SER A 197 4.38 20.85 25.70
CA SER A 197 3.15 21.04 26.47
C SER A 197 1.97 20.23 25.92
N PHE A 198 1.16 19.71 26.85
CA PHE A 198 -0.09 18.94 26.65
C PHE A 198 0.02 17.55 26.01
N ALA A 199 -0.32 16.52 26.80
CA ALA A 199 -1.22 15.42 26.42
C ALA A 199 -1.53 14.58 27.68
N LYS A 200 -2.82 14.31 27.94
CA LYS A 200 -3.37 13.34 28.89
C LYS A 200 -4.84 13.09 28.55
N GLU A 201 -5.25 11.81 28.56
CA GLU A 201 -6.53 11.22 29.04
C GLU A 201 -7.84 12.06 28.92
N ASN A 202 -8.99 11.56 28.42
CA ASN A 202 -9.43 10.19 28.11
C ASN A 202 -10.67 10.14 27.17
N VAL A 203 -11.10 8.93 26.78
CA VAL A 203 -12.25 8.63 25.89
C VAL A 203 -13.62 8.70 26.60
N SER A 204 -14.73 8.85 25.85
CA SER A 204 -16.12 8.60 26.31
C SER A 204 -17.03 8.11 25.16
N PRO A 205 -18.07 7.29 25.41
CA PRO A 205 -18.92 6.68 24.37
C PRO A 205 -20.31 7.35 24.18
N SER A 206 -21.00 7.04 23.08
CA SER A 206 -22.43 7.30 22.89
C SER A 206 -23.05 6.30 21.90
N ASP A 207 -24.16 5.65 22.27
CA ASP A 207 -24.63 4.45 21.55
C ASP A 207 -25.91 4.64 20.72
N GLN A 208 -25.92 4.02 19.53
CA GLN A 208 -27.12 3.54 18.83
C GLN A 208 -26.83 2.16 18.20
N PRO A 209 -27.85 1.35 17.85
CA PRO A 209 -27.64 -0.03 17.36
C PRO A 209 -27.41 -0.08 15.84
N GLY A 210 -26.51 -1.00 15.40
CA GLY A 210 -26.06 -1.13 14.00
C GLY A 210 -24.66 -0.52 13.74
N ASP A 211 -23.93 -0.24 14.81
CA ASP A 211 -22.91 0.81 14.87
C ASP A 211 -21.52 0.25 15.24
N ALA A 212 -20.82 -0.34 14.26
CA ALA A 212 -19.58 -1.08 14.51
C ALA A 212 -18.38 -0.14 14.78
N SER A 213 -17.89 -0.16 16.02
CA SER A 213 -16.63 0.49 16.42
C SER A 213 -15.41 -0.28 15.88
N LYS A 214 -14.40 0.43 15.38
CA LYS A 214 -13.20 -0.17 14.77
C LYS A 214 -11.92 0.33 15.44
N LEU A 215 -11.06 -0.60 15.88
CA LEU A 215 -9.73 -0.29 16.40
C LEU A 215 -8.79 0.14 15.27
N ILE A 216 -8.06 1.24 15.47
CA ILE A 216 -7.10 1.80 14.52
C ILE A 216 -5.71 1.88 15.14
N PHE A 217 -4.70 1.46 14.36
CA PHE A 217 -3.30 1.75 14.64
C PHE A 217 -2.68 2.50 13.45
N GLY A 218 -2.27 1.79 12.39
CA GLY A 218 -1.64 2.41 11.22
C GLY A 218 -2.59 2.84 10.10
N ASN A 219 -3.89 2.54 10.22
CA ASN A 219 -4.94 2.71 9.20
C ASN A 219 -4.68 2.05 7.81
N THR A 220 -3.54 1.38 7.60
CA THR A 220 -3.10 0.85 6.28
C THR A 220 -4.00 -0.23 5.68
N ARG A 221 -4.83 -0.90 6.46
CA ARG A 221 -5.92 -1.76 5.98
C ARG A 221 -7.25 -1.02 5.94
N VAL A 222 -7.61 -0.31 7.01
CA VAL A 222 -8.95 0.28 7.16
C VAL A 222 -9.19 1.39 6.12
N GLN A 223 -8.17 2.14 5.71
CA GLN A 223 -8.33 3.08 4.60
C GLN A 223 -8.63 2.39 3.26
N ILE A 224 -8.17 1.16 3.06
CA ILE A 224 -8.52 0.37 1.87
C ILE A 224 -9.98 -0.09 1.97
N GLU A 225 -10.41 -0.51 3.16
CA GLU A 225 -11.79 -0.88 3.47
C GLU A 225 -12.77 0.27 3.25
N THR A 226 -12.45 1.51 3.67
CA THR A 226 -13.30 2.69 3.49
C THR A 226 -13.20 3.31 2.09
N LYS A 227 -12.04 3.20 1.41
CA LYS A 227 -11.83 3.81 0.09
C LYS A 227 -12.33 2.95 -1.07
N PHE A 228 -12.01 1.65 -1.06
CA PHE A 228 -12.19 0.73 -2.18
C PHE A 228 -13.17 -0.44 -1.92
N GLU A 229 -13.42 -0.79 -0.64
CA GLU A 229 -14.49 -1.75 -0.27
C GLU A 229 -15.74 -1.04 0.29
N HIS A 230 -15.73 0.30 0.31
CA HIS A 230 -16.84 1.18 0.70
C HIS A 230 -17.44 0.90 2.10
N ARG A 231 -16.69 0.22 2.98
CA ARG A 231 -17.10 -0.03 4.37
C ARG A 231 -17.21 1.28 5.14
N LYS A 232 -18.23 1.40 5.98
CA LYS A 232 -18.40 2.54 6.91
C LYS A 232 -18.19 2.07 8.34
N TYR A 233 -17.55 2.92 9.14
CA TYR A 233 -17.30 2.72 10.56
C TYR A 233 -17.75 3.97 11.31
N SER A 234 -18.59 3.79 12.34
CA SER A 234 -19.19 4.91 13.08
C SER A 234 -18.24 5.54 14.10
N ARG A 235 -17.37 4.71 14.69
CA ARG A 235 -16.40 5.10 15.71
C ARG A 235 -15.05 4.49 15.39
N LEU A 236 -14.02 5.33 15.30
CA LEU A 236 -12.62 4.94 15.11
C LEU A 236 -11.88 5.11 16.43
N ILE A 237 -11.41 4.01 17.01
CA ILE A 237 -10.74 4.00 18.33
C ILE A 237 -9.24 3.83 18.09
N SER A 238 -8.46 4.91 18.22
CA SER A 238 -7.01 4.83 18.08
C SER A 238 -6.36 4.20 19.31
N VAL A 239 -5.53 3.18 19.08
CA VAL A 239 -4.73 2.50 20.13
C VAL A 239 -3.23 2.77 20.00
N THR A 240 -2.83 3.76 19.19
CA THR A 240 -1.43 4.13 18.89
C THR A 240 -0.59 4.54 20.10
N HIS A 241 -1.20 4.98 21.20
CA HIS A 241 -0.51 5.52 22.38
C HIS A 241 -0.48 4.56 23.58
N ILE A 242 -1.12 3.40 23.49
CA ILE A 242 -1.11 2.38 24.55
C ILE A 242 0.28 1.72 24.56
N LYS A 243 1.00 1.78 25.69
CA LYS A 243 2.40 1.34 25.79
C LYS A 243 2.52 -0.17 25.95
N GLU A 244 1.52 -0.75 26.60
CA GLU A 244 1.35 -2.17 26.90
C GLU A 244 1.33 -2.99 25.60
N LEU A 245 0.63 -2.48 24.58
CA LEU A 245 0.59 -3.06 23.22
C LEU A 245 1.91 -2.95 22.46
N GLN A 246 2.91 -2.21 22.94
CA GLN A 246 4.15 -1.89 22.22
C GLN A 246 5.40 -2.54 22.83
N ARG A 247 5.21 -3.46 23.77
CA ARG A 247 6.28 -4.24 24.41
C ARG A 247 6.90 -5.25 23.44
N LEU A 248 8.21 -5.44 23.56
CA LEU A 248 9.01 -6.41 22.80
C LEU A 248 10.02 -7.04 23.76
N GLU A 249 9.78 -8.27 24.17
CA GLU A 249 10.55 -8.96 25.20
C GLU A 249 10.90 -10.38 24.74
N GLN A 250 12.09 -10.86 25.10
CA GLN A 250 12.51 -12.25 24.90
C GLN A 250 12.73 -12.87 26.27
N THR A 251 12.17 -14.06 26.48
CA THR A 251 12.40 -14.90 27.66
C THR A 251 13.28 -16.10 27.27
N ALA A 252 13.52 -17.02 28.19
CA ALA A 252 14.20 -18.29 27.87
C ALA A 252 13.35 -19.20 26.97
N ASP A 253 12.02 -19.11 27.09
CA ASP A 253 11.06 -20.08 26.51
C ASP A 253 10.15 -19.46 25.44
N SER A 254 10.13 -18.13 25.28
CA SER A 254 9.26 -17.44 24.32
C SER A 254 9.76 -16.05 23.88
N LEU A 255 9.29 -15.61 22.70
CA LEU A 255 9.27 -14.21 22.28
C LEU A 255 7.89 -13.61 22.57
N PHE A 256 7.84 -12.45 23.22
CA PHE A 256 6.64 -11.65 23.45
C PHE A 256 6.63 -10.47 22.48
N LEU A 257 5.64 -10.43 21.58
CA LEU A 257 5.46 -9.36 20.60
C LEU A 257 4.13 -8.65 20.81
N GLY A 258 4.15 -7.40 21.28
CA GLY A 258 2.95 -6.59 21.45
C GLY A 258 2.21 -6.31 20.14
N ALA A 259 0.86 -6.32 20.19
CA ALA A 259 0.01 -6.16 19.01
C ALA A 259 0.11 -4.79 18.33
N GLY A 260 0.48 -3.75 19.08
CA GLY A 260 0.74 -2.39 18.63
C GLY A 260 2.19 -2.14 18.20
N VAL A 261 3.04 -3.15 18.13
CA VAL A 261 4.41 -3.00 17.58
C VAL A 261 4.34 -2.77 16.07
N THR A 262 4.99 -1.71 15.58
CA THR A 262 5.15 -1.43 14.14
C THR A 262 6.17 -2.37 13.51
N PHE A 263 5.99 -2.70 12.23
CA PHE A 263 6.91 -3.62 11.54
C PHE A 263 8.35 -3.11 11.47
N THR A 264 8.59 -1.80 11.39
CA THR A 264 9.95 -1.22 11.50
C THR A 264 10.57 -1.49 12.87
N ARG A 265 9.84 -1.30 13.98
CA ARG A 265 10.35 -1.59 15.34
C ARG A 265 10.56 -3.08 15.57
N LEU A 266 9.66 -3.93 15.04
CA LEU A 266 9.83 -5.39 15.06
C LEU A 266 11.08 -5.81 14.28
N GLN A 267 11.29 -5.29 13.07
CA GLN A 267 12.47 -5.59 12.24
C GLN A 267 13.77 -5.22 12.97
N SER A 268 13.86 -4.04 13.58
CA SER A 268 15.04 -3.64 14.37
C SER A 268 15.31 -4.60 15.54
N LYS A 269 14.29 -5.00 16.30
CA LYS A 269 14.45 -5.92 17.43
C LYS A 269 14.79 -7.35 17.01
N LEU A 270 14.22 -7.83 15.90
CA LEU A 270 14.57 -9.12 15.33
C LEU A 270 16.03 -9.17 14.83
N ILE A 271 16.59 -8.07 14.32
CA ILE A 271 18.02 -7.97 13.97
C ILE A 271 18.89 -8.14 15.23
N GLU A 272 18.52 -7.49 16.33
CA GLU A 272 19.20 -7.60 17.63
C GLU A 272 19.22 -9.06 18.12
N TRP A 273 18.04 -9.68 18.29
CA TRP A 273 17.90 -11.06 18.78
C TRP A 273 18.54 -12.11 17.85
N ASN A 274 18.55 -11.89 16.54
CA ASN A 274 19.23 -12.75 15.57
C ASN A 274 20.77 -12.66 15.69
N ASN A 275 21.31 -11.48 16.00
CA ASN A 275 22.76 -11.27 16.15
C ASN A 275 23.32 -11.88 17.46
N GLU A 276 22.48 -12.02 18.50
CA GLU A 276 22.82 -12.70 19.76
C GLU A 276 23.06 -14.21 19.61
N LYS A 277 22.67 -14.81 18.47
CA LYS A 277 22.80 -16.26 18.17
C LYS A 277 22.00 -17.17 19.12
N ASN A 278 20.83 -16.70 19.53
CA ASN A 278 19.86 -17.48 20.31
C ASN A 278 19.39 -18.73 19.54
N ASN A 279 19.02 -19.80 20.27
CA ASN A 279 18.50 -21.06 19.68
C ASN A 279 17.02 -20.93 19.29
N ASP A 280 16.68 -19.97 18.44
CA ASP A 280 15.30 -19.66 18.02
C ASP A 280 14.76 -20.59 16.91
N GLY A 281 15.57 -21.55 16.43
CA GLY A 281 15.23 -22.41 15.30
C GLY A 281 15.12 -21.68 13.95
N GLY A 282 15.56 -20.42 13.85
CA GLY A 282 15.46 -19.58 12.67
C GLY A 282 14.17 -18.74 12.57
N ILE A 283 13.38 -18.61 13.64
CA ILE A 283 12.17 -17.78 13.69
C ILE A 283 12.47 -16.32 13.30
N CYS A 284 13.46 -15.70 13.93
CA CYS A 284 13.86 -14.33 13.66
C CYS A 284 14.42 -14.18 12.24
N GLN A 285 15.23 -15.15 11.78
CA GLN A 285 15.76 -15.14 10.41
C GLN A 285 14.64 -15.22 9.35
N ALA A 286 13.60 -16.02 9.58
CA ALA A 286 12.45 -16.15 8.69
C ALA A 286 11.58 -14.88 8.68
N LEU A 287 11.27 -14.32 9.86
CA LEU A 287 10.56 -13.04 9.97
C LEU A 287 11.34 -11.91 9.29
N LEU A 288 12.65 -11.81 9.48
CA LEU A 288 13.51 -10.81 8.82
C LEU A 288 13.55 -10.96 7.29
N TYR A 289 13.66 -12.19 6.79
CA TYR A 289 13.63 -12.47 5.35
C TYR A 289 12.32 -11.97 4.73
N GLN A 290 11.19 -12.24 5.38
CA GLN A 290 9.89 -11.81 4.88
C GLN A 290 9.70 -10.28 5.00
N LEU A 291 10.10 -9.69 6.14
CA LEU A 291 9.93 -8.25 6.39
C LEU A 291 10.75 -7.38 5.43
N LYS A 292 11.90 -7.86 4.95
CA LYS A 292 12.67 -7.20 3.88
C LYS A 292 11.88 -7.01 2.58
N HIS A 293 10.88 -7.85 2.33
CA HIS A 293 10.02 -7.81 1.14
C HIS A 293 8.54 -7.57 1.49
N PHE A 294 8.26 -7.04 2.70
CA PHE A 294 6.92 -6.76 3.20
C PHE A 294 6.59 -5.26 3.06
N ALA A 295 5.68 -4.96 2.12
CA ALA A 295 5.25 -3.59 1.79
C ALA A 295 6.44 -2.63 1.57
N SER A 296 6.23 -1.34 1.83
CA SER A 296 7.27 -0.31 1.83
C SER A 296 7.69 0.12 3.23
N THR A 297 8.81 0.83 3.35
CA THR A 297 9.27 1.52 4.56
C THR A 297 8.17 2.44 5.12
N GLN A 298 7.46 3.19 4.28
CA GLN A 298 6.40 4.10 4.74
C GLN A 298 5.17 3.36 5.30
N ILE A 299 4.92 2.12 4.86
CA ILE A 299 3.91 1.23 5.43
C ILE A 299 4.43 0.56 6.71
N ARG A 300 5.66 0.01 6.72
CA ARG A 300 6.26 -0.66 7.88
C ARG A 300 6.39 0.27 9.11
N ASN A 301 6.55 1.57 8.87
CA ASN A 301 6.60 2.61 9.91
C ASN A 301 5.29 2.84 10.68
N VAL A 302 4.13 2.38 10.16
CA VAL A 302 2.82 2.59 10.79
C VAL A 302 1.97 1.32 10.92
N ALA A 303 2.13 0.34 10.03
CA ALA A 303 1.42 -0.93 10.11
C ALA A 303 1.90 -1.73 11.33
N SER A 304 0.96 -2.22 12.14
CA SER A 304 1.23 -3.00 13.35
C SER A 304 1.06 -4.50 13.14
N LEU A 305 1.78 -5.28 13.96
CA LEU A 305 1.73 -6.74 13.98
C LEU A 305 0.30 -7.27 14.20
N GLY A 306 -0.37 -6.78 15.24
CA GLY A 306 -1.75 -7.16 15.56
C GLY A 306 -2.75 -6.73 14.48
N GLY A 307 -2.53 -5.57 13.86
CA GLY A 307 -3.33 -5.12 12.72
C GLY A 307 -3.25 -6.08 11.53
N ASN A 308 -2.06 -6.59 11.21
CA ASN A 308 -1.87 -7.59 10.14
C ASN A 308 -2.53 -8.94 10.47
N ILE A 309 -2.41 -9.40 11.72
CA ILE A 309 -3.00 -10.66 12.20
C ILE A 309 -4.53 -10.59 12.19
N VAL A 310 -5.13 -9.58 12.84
CA VAL A 310 -6.59 -9.41 12.93
C VAL A 310 -7.23 -9.10 11.58
N THR A 311 -6.48 -8.50 10.64
CA THR A 311 -6.93 -8.38 9.25
C THR A 311 -7.19 -9.74 8.60
N ALA A 312 -6.50 -10.82 9.01
CA ALA A 312 -6.67 -12.17 8.45
C ALA A 312 -6.66 -12.24 6.92
N SER A 313 -5.81 -11.44 6.27
CA SER A 313 -5.65 -11.46 4.82
C SER A 313 -5.14 -12.83 4.35
N PRO A 314 -5.77 -13.48 3.35
CA PRO A 314 -5.30 -14.75 2.82
C PRO A 314 -3.84 -14.70 2.38
N ILE A 315 -3.45 -13.61 1.74
CA ILE A 315 -2.09 -13.33 1.23
C ILE A 315 -1.20 -12.62 2.27
N SER A 316 -1.46 -12.79 3.57
CA SER A 316 -0.56 -12.27 4.60
C SER A 316 0.81 -12.93 4.50
N ASP A 317 1.85 -12.11 4.43
CA ASP A 317 3.25 -12.53 4.45
C ASP A 317 3.68 -13.11 5.81
N VAL A 318 3.14 -12.56 6.91
CA VAL A 318 3.64 -12.78 8.27
C VAL A 318 2.86 -13.90 8.99
N ASN A 319 1.55 -14.00 8.75
CA ASN A 319 0.70 -15.03 9.38
C ASN A 319 1.24 -16.47 9.16
N PRO A 320 1.73 -16.87 7.97
CA PRO A 320 2.26 -18.23 7.77
C PRO A 320 3.48 -18.54 8.65
N ILE A 321 4.33 -17.53 8.89
CA ILE A 321 5.57 -17.69 9.67
C ILE A 321 5.24 -17.83 11.16
N LEU A 322 4.34 -17.00 11.68
CA LEU A 322 3.84 -17.09 13.05
C LEU A 322 3.10 -18.41 13.31
N GLN A 323 2.28 -18.84 12.34
CA GLN A 323 1.50 -20.07 12.44
C GLN A 323 2.41 -21.30 12.34
N ALA A 324 3.44 -21.27 11.49
CA ALA A 324 4.48 -22.29 11.43
C ALA A 324 5.34 -22.36 12.70
N ALA A 325 5.64 -21.21 13.31
CA ALA A 325 6.35 -21.14 14.59
C ALA A 325 5.53 -21.73 15.75
N GLY A 326 4.20 -21.70 15.65
CA GLY A 326 3.27 -22.16 16.70
C GLY A 326 2.86 -21.05 17.66
N ALA A 327 2.70 -19.82 17.14
CA ALA A 327 2.34 -18.65 17.93
C ALA A 327 0.97 -18.78 18.63
N ILE A 328 0.88 -18.20 19.82
CA ILE A 328 -0.32 -18.12 20.65
C ILE A 328 -0.68 -16.64 20.80
N LEU A 329 -1.94 -16.29 20.56
CA LEU A 329 -2.46 -14.94 20.71
C LEU A 329 -3.02 -14.73 22.12
N GLU A 330 -2.73 -13.58 22.71
CA GLU A 330 -3.26 -13.13 24.00
C GLU A 330 -4.35 -12.09 23.77
N LEU A 331 -5.60 -12.46 24.06
CA LEU A 331 -6.80 -11.63 23.90
C LEU A 331 -7.32 -11.19 25.27
N HIS A 332 -7.68 -9.91 25.41
CA HIS A 332 -8.25 -9.33 26.64
C HIS A 332 -9.61 -8.70 26.37
N ARG A 333 -10.46 -8.59 27.40
CA ARG A 333 -11.73 -7.86 27.39
C ARG A 333 -11.73 -6.81 28.49
N ALA A 334 -12.49 -5.73 28.31
CA ALA A 334 -12.59 -4.66 29.31
C ALA A 334 -13.33 -5.08 30.61
N ASP A 335 -14.03 -6.22 30.60
CA ASP A 335 -14.82 -6.76 31.73
C ASP A 335 -14.18 -7.98 32.42
N SER A 336 -12.95 -8.36 32.03
CA SER A 336 -12.28 -9.57 32.52
C SER A 336 -10.78 -9.35 32.74
N ASP A 337 -10.34 -9.47 34.00
CA ASP A 337 -8.91 -9.55 34.36
C ASP A 337 -8.23 -10.84 33.85
N THR A 338 -8.98 -11.77 33.23
CA THR A 338 -8.44 -13.03 32.69
C THR A 338 -8.27 -12.95 31.17
N ALA A 339 -7.06 -13.25 30.70
CA ALA A 339 -6.66 -13.22 29.30
C ALA A 339 -6.95 -14.55 28.58
N ARG A 340 -7.70 -14.51 27.47
CA ARG A 340 -7.95 -15.69 26.64
C ARG A 340 -6.77 -15.93 25.69
N HIS A 341 -6.24 -17.15 25.74
CA HIS A 341 -5.11 -17.57 24.91
C HIS A 341 -5.59 -18.47 23.76
N VAL A 342 -5.21 -18.14 22.52
CA VAL A 342 -5.70 -18.82 21.30
C VAL A 342 -4.53 -19.21 20.39
N PRO A 343 -4.36 -20.50 20.02
CA PRO A 343 -3.38 -20.90 19.01
C PRO A 343 -3.67 -20.26 17.64
N LEU A 344 -2.66 -19.73 16.97
CA LEU A 344 -2.82 -19.10 15.64
C LEU A 344 -3.24 -20.10 14.54
N SER A 345 -3.15 -21.41 14.80
CA SER A 345 -3.70 -22.47 13.94
C SER A 345 -5.23 -22.51 13.89
N ASP A 346 -5.87 -21.94 14.92
CA ASP A 346 -7.31 -22.08 15.20
C ASP A 346 -7.99 -20.70 15.19
N PHE A 347 -7.22 -19.62 14.99
CA PHE A 347 -7.68 -18.24 15.01
C PHE A 347 -8.29 -17.77 13.68
N PHE A 348 -7.89 -18.32 12.53
CA PHE A 348 -8.42 -17.93 11.23
C PHE A 348 -9.63 -18.81 10.87
N LEU A 349 -10.82 -18.20 10.82
CA LEU A 349 -12.09 -18.89 10.58
C LEU A 349 -12.57 -18.78 9.12
N GLY A 350 -12.03 -17.84 8.36
CA GLY A 350 -12.38 -17.62 6.95
C GLY A 350 -11.87 -16.29 6.44
N HIS A 351 -12.39 -15.87 5.28
CA HIS A 351 -11.96 -14.64 4.62
C HIS A 351 -12.19 -13.40 5.49
N HIS A 352 -11.11 -12.74 5.92
CA HIS A 352 -11.16 -11.62 6.86
C HIS A 352 -11.96 -11.89 8.16
N HIS A 353 -12.05 -13.16 8.58
CA HIS A 353 -12.84 -13.62 9.73
C HIS A 353 -11.97 -14.38 10.73
N VAL A 354 -12.03 -13.96 12.01
CA VAL A 354 -11.15 -14.42 13.08
C VAL A 354 -11.91 -14.90 14.30
N ALA A 355 -11.31 -15.78 15.08
CA ALA A 355 -11.85 -16.31 16.34
C ALA A 355 -11.71 -15.34 17.52
N MET A 356 -11.94 -14.04 17.29
CA MET A 356 -12.22 -13.05 18.34
C MET A 356 -13.72 -13.00 18.59
N ILE A 357 -14.13 -12.70 19.83
CA ILE A 357 -15.51 -12.32 20.14
C ILE A 357 -15.62 -10.81 20.31
N ASP A 358 -16.85 -10.29 20.36
CA ASP A 358 -17.10 -8.88 20.61
C ASP A 358 -16.45 -8.42 21.93
N ASP A 359 -16.01 -7.16 21.95
CA ASP A 359 -15.25 -6.49 23.01
C ASP A 359 -13.86 -7.08 23.36
N GLU A 360 -13.32 -8.00 22.55
CA GLU A 360 -11.92 -8.43 22.67
C GLU A 360 -10.92 -7.53 21.95
N VAL A 361 -9.75 -7.38 22.55
CA VAL A 361 -8.56 -6.73 21.98
C VAL A 361 -7.40 -7.72 21.96
N LEU A 362 -6.74 -7.85 20.80
CA LEU A 362 -5.46 -8.56 20.72
C LEU A 362 -4.37 -7.71 21.39
N VAL A 363 -3.77 -8.24 22.46
CA VAL A 363 -2.75 -7.55 23.27
C VAL A 363 -1.34 -7.96 22.84
N ALA A 364 -1.10 -9.26 22.67
CA ALA A 364 0.22 -9.79 22.36
C ALA A 364 0.19 -11.09 21.54
N VAL A 365 1.36 -11.40 20.96
CA VAL A 365 1.67 -12.65 20.27
C VAL A 365 2.85 -13.30 21.00
N HIS A 366 2.63 -14.48 21.55
CA HIS A 366 3.64 -15.31 22.20
C HIS A 366 4.15 -16.35 21.21
N ILE A 367 5.43 -16.34 20.88
CA ILE A 367 6.06 -17.35 20.02
C ILE A 367 6.95 -18.26 20.88
N PRO A 368 6.65 -19.57 21.01
CA PRO A 368 7.46 -20.47 21.82
C PRO A 368 8.84 -20.72 21.17
N LEU A 369 9.89 -20.73 21.98
CA LEU A 369 11.26 -21.03 21.55
C LEU A 369 11.54 -22.55 21.59
N PRO A 370 12.38 -23.09 20.68
CA PRO A 370 12.74 -24.51 20.67
C PRO A 370 13.52 -24.99 21.91
N GLN A 371 13.03 -26.04 22.57
CA GLN A 371 13.76 -26.71 23.66
C GLN A 371 15.04 -27.40 23.16
N THR A 372 16.10 -27.25 23.95
CA THR A 372 17.51 -27.57 23.63
C THR A 372 17.79 -29.03 23.27
N SER A 373 16.88 -29.95 23.58
CA SER A 373 16.96 -31.38 23.25
C SER A 373 16.69 -31.69 21.77
N SER A 374 16.05 -30.78 21.03
CA SER A 374 15.58 -31.00 19.66
C SER A 374 16.10 -29.92 18.71
N LYS A 375 16.36 -30.28 17.44
CA LYS A 375 16.76 -29.30 16.41
C LYS A 375 15.54 -28.84 15.63
N CYS A 376 15.11 -27.61 15.89
CA CYS A 376 14.06 -26.94 15.13
C CYS A 376 14.67 -26.13 13.97
N PHE A 377 14.01 -26.14 12.82
CA PHE A 377 14.35 -25.34 11.65
C PHE A 377 13.08 -24.72 11.08
N LEU A 378 13.05 -23.39 10.97
CA LEU A 378 11.99 -22.63 10.31
C LEU A 378 12.55 -21.87 9.10
N ARG A 379 11.83 -21.94 7.97
CA ARG A 379 12.12 -21.19 6.75
C ARG A 379 10.85 -20.57 6.18
N SER A 380 11.00 -19.35 5.67
CA SER A 380 9.97 -18.54 5.03
C SER A 380 10.24 -18.45 3.52
N TYR A 381 9.18 -18.43 2.72
CA TYR A 381 9.26 -18.26 1.27
C TYR A 381 8.16 -17.31 0.78
N LYS A 382 8.46 -16.50 -0.23
CA LYS A 382 7.51 -15.58 -0.88
C LYS A 382 7.66 -15.67 -2.39
N GLN A 383 6.55 -15.80 -3.11
CA GLN A 383 6.47 -15.57 -4.55
C GLN A 383 5.50 -14.42 -4.83
N ALA A 384 5.90 -13.47 -5.66
CA ALA A 384 5.10 -12.30 -6.05
C ALA A 384 5.45 -11.86 -7.48
N CYS A 385 4.67 -10.94 -8.06
CA CYS A 385 4.91 -10.42 -9.42
C CYS A 385 6.14 -9.50 -9.51
N ARG A 386 6.51 -8.84 -8.39
CA ARG A 386 7.76 -8.09 -8.22
C ARG A 386 8.35 -8.37 -6.83
N ARG A 387 9.67 -8.22 -6.67
CA ARG A 387 10.40 -8.59 -5.44
C ARG A 387 9.96 -7.78 -4.22
N ASP A 388 9.81 -6.47 -4.38
CA ASP A 388 9.63 -5.51 -3.29
C ASP A 388 8.30 -4.76 -3.44
N ASP A 389 7.72 -4.32 -2.31
CA ASP A 389 6.38 -3.72 -2.20
C ASP A 389 5.33 -4.47 -3.07
N SER A 390 5.14 -5.76 -2.83
CA SER A 390 4.22 -6.58 -3.62
C SER A 390 3.39 -7.53 -2.75
N LYS A 391 2.11 -7.66 -3.11
CA LYS A 391 1.20 -8.69 -2.59
C LYS A 391 1.77 -10.07 -2.98
N GLY A 392 1.88 -10.98 -2.01
CA GLY A 392 2.28 -12.36 -2.31
C GLY A 392 1.22 -13.06 -3.16
N ILE A 393 1.67 -13.79 -4.19
CA ILE A 393 0.85 -14.81 -4.88
C ILE A 393 0.72 -16.01 -3.94
N VAL A 394 1.87 -16.47 -3.42
CA VAL A 394 1.95 -17.45 -2.33
C VAL A 394 3.02 -17.00 -1.33
N SER A 395 2.72 -17.10 -0.03
CA SER A 395 3.69 -17.04 1.06
C SER A 395 3.65 -18.35 1.83
N ALA A 396 4.78 -18.85 2.33
CA ALA A 396 4.86 -20.09 3.09
C ALA A 396 5.77 -19.97 4.32
N GLY A 397 5.29 -20.49 5.45
CA GLY A 397 6.08 -20.74 6.65
C GLY A 397 6.24 -22.25 6.83
N LEU A 398 7.48 -22.76 6.76
CA LEU A 398 7.79 -24.18 6.85
C LEU A 398 8.68 -24.43 8.08
N ARG A 399 8.13 -25.08 9.11
CA ARG A 399 8.85 -25.53 10.31
C ARG A 399 9.00 -27.06 10.32
N VAL A 400 10.18 -27.54 10.66
CA VAL A 400 10.46 -28.95 10.97
C VAL A 400 11.23 -29.05 12.28
N GLN A 401 10.84 -29.97 13.15
CA GLN A 401 11.54 -30.31 14.38
C GLN A 401 12.08 -31.73 14.27
N LEU A 402 13.39 -31.90 14.49
CA LEU A 402 14.11 -33.14 14.33
C LEU A 402 14.77 -33.57 15.65
N GLU A 403 14.71 -34.87 15.95
CA GLU A 403 15.48 -35.53 17.01
C GLU A 403 16.41 -36.58 16.39
N GLN A 404 17.53 -36.84 17.06
CA GLN A 404 18.52 -37.83 16.65
C GLN A 404 18.10 -39.19 17.22
N SER A 405 17.93 -40.20 16.35
CA SER A 405 17.47 -41.52 16.78
C SER A 405 18.58 -42.28 17.53
N ASN A 406 18.26 -42.89 18.68
CA ASN A 406 19.17 -43.75 19.46
C ASN A 406 19.49 -45.11 18.77
N SER A 407 19.33 -45.19 17.45
CA SER A 407 19.58 -46.36 16.60
C SER A 407 20.91 -46.21 15.86
N ALA A 408 21.60 -47.33 15.59
CA ALA A 408 22.97 -47.35 15.05
C ALA A 408 23.21 -46.62 13.71
N ASP A 409 22.16 -46.33 12.93
CA ASP A 409 22.26 -45.61 11.65
C ASP A 409 22.29 -44.06 11.78
N ASP A 410 22.29 -43.51 13.00
CA ASP A 410 22.45 -42.08 13.31
C ASP A 410 21.45 -41.13 12.60
N GLN A 411 20.26 -41.63 12.26
CA GLN A 411 19.28 -40.91 11.47
C GLN A 411 18.45 -39.90 12.28
N TRP A 412 18.16 -38.76 11.65
CA TRP A 412 17.24 -37.75 12.16
C TRP A 412 15.79 -38.15 11.90
N ARG A 413 14.96 -38.11 12.93
CA ARG A 413 13.54 -38.44 12.91
C ARG A 413 12.69 -37.17 13.03
N ILE A 414 11.61 -37.11 12.26
CA ILE A 414 10.64 -36.00 12.33
C ILE A 414 9.81 -36.11 13.60
N VAL A 415 9.89 -35.10 14.47
CA VAL A 415 9.11 -34.99 15.71
C VAL A 415 7.83 -34.19 15.46
N SER A 416 7.96 -33.01 14.85
CA SER A 416 6.83 -32.19 14.42
C SER A 416 7.12 -31.48 13.11
N THR A 417 6.06 -31.15 12.37
CA THR A 417 6.10 -30.31 11.17
C THR A 417 4.97 -29.28 11.24
N CYS A 418 5.19 -28.10 10.67
CA CYS A 418 4.13 -27.16 10.36
C CYS A 418 4.41 -26.48 9.02
N PHE A 419 3.53 -26.71 8.05
CA PHE A 419 3.59 -26.15 6.70
C PHE A 419 2.36 -25.26 6.51
N SER A 420 2.54 -23.96 6.76
CA SER A 420 1.50 -22.96 6.64
C SER A 420 1.67 -22.17 5.34
N PHE A 421 0.55 -21.83 4.70
CA PHE A 421 0.50 -21.16 3.41
C PHE A 421 -0.51 -19.99 3.44
N GLY A 422 -0.09 -18.86 2.90
CA GLY A 422 -0.94 -17.75 2.50
C GLY A 422 -1.06 -17.68 0.98
N GLY A 423 -2.21 -17.26 0.46
CA GLY A 423 -2.54 -17.22 -0.97
C GLY A 423 -3.08 -18.55 -1.55
N MET A 424 -3.05 -19.64 -0.78
CA MET A 424 -3.58 -20.95 -1.20
C MET A 424 -5.06 -21.19 -0.86
N ALA A 425 -5.71 -20.25 -0.17
CA ALA A 425 -7.12 -20.30 0.19
C ALA A 425 -7.62 -18.90 0.61
N SER A 426 -8.88 -18.79 1.03
CA SER A 426 -9.51 -17.54 1.46
C SER A 426 -8.99 -16.97 2.80
N ALA A 427 -8.19 -17.74 3.54
CA ALA A 427 -7.42 -17.34 4.72
C ALA A 427 -6.04 -18.04 4.75
N THR A 428 -5.18 -17.72 5.73
CA THR A 428 -3.92 -18.45 5.97
C THR A 428 -4.20 -19.84 6.55
N ILE A 429 -3.73 -20.90 5.90
CA ILE A 429 -4.07 -22.29 6.22
C ILE A 429 -2.83 -23.20 6.40
N ILE A 430 -3.07 -24.40 6.95
CA ILE A 430 -2.05 -25.39 7.33
C ILE A 430 -2.31 -26.69 6.56
N ALA A 431 -1.25 -27.34 6.04
CA ALA A 431 -1.33 -28.68 5.45
C ALA A 431 -1.45 -29.77 6.55
N LYS A 432 -2.60 -29.80 7.24
CA LYS A 432 -2.85 -30.62 8.44
C LYS A 432 -2.72 -32.13 8.15
N ASN A 433 -3.21 -32.60 7.00
CA ASN A 433 -3.12 -34.01 6.62
C ASN A 433 -1.67 -34.39 6.27
N THR A 434 -1.00 -33.56 5.46
CA THR A 434 0.42 -33.72 5.14
C THR A 434 1.28 -33.85 6.40
N GLN A 435 1.06 -33.00 7.41
CA GLN A 435 1.86 -33.00 8.63
C GLN A 435 1.72 -34.28 9.45
N GLN A 436 0.49 -34.78 9.62
CA GLN A 436 0.23 -36.02 10.36
C GLN A 436 0.91 -37.22 9.70
N GLU A 437 0.87 -37.29 8.36
CA GLU A 437 1.49 -38.33 7.54
C GLU A 437 3.04 -38.33 7.52
N LEU A 438 3.69 -37.33 8.14
CA LEU A 438 5.15 -37.19 8.19
C LEU A 438 5.76 -37.37 9.59
N VAL A 439 4.96 -37.24 10.66
CA VAL A 439 5.44 -37.41 12.03
C VAL A 439 5.98 -38.83 12.24
N GLY A 440 7.17 -38.94 12.83
CA GLY A 440 7.82 -40.19 13.14
C GLY A 440 8.57 -40.87 11.97
N LEU A 441 8.58 -40.29 10.77
CA LEU A 441 9.41 -40.75 9.65
C LEU A 441 10.86 -40.24 9.76
N SER A 442 11.81 -40.94 9.12
CA SER A 442 13.19 -40.44 8.94
C SER A 442 13.23 -39.25 7.98
N TRP A 443 14.13 -38.29 8.22
CA TRP A 443 14.36 -37.15 7.35
C TRP A 443 15.16 -37.57 6.09
N THR A 444 14.45 -37.94 5.01
CA THR A 444 15.05 -38.47 3.77
C THR A 444 14.45 -37.84 2.52
N ARG A 445 15.12 -37.99 1.37
CA ARG A 445 14.57 -37.54 0.07
C ARG A 445 13.25 -38.24 -0.30
N ALA A 446 13.05 -39.51 0.07
CA ALA A 446 11.78 -40.20 -0.14
C ALA A 446 10.64 -39.57 0.69
N THR A 447 10.94 -39.22 1.95
CA THR A 447 10.02 -38.51 2.84
C THR A 447 9.64 -37.12 2.28
N MET A 448 10.60 -36.40 1.71
CA MET A 448 10.34 -35.11 1.05
C MET A 448 9.45 -35.24 -0.19
N ASN A 449 9.66 -36.26 -1.04
CA ASN A 449 8.79 -36.49 -2.19
C ASN A 449 7.34 -36.78 -1.75
N LYS A 450 7.15 -37.63 -0.73
CA LYS A 450 5.83 -37.89 -0.13
C LYS A 450 5.15 -36.60 0.35
N ALA A 451 5.90 -35.69 1.00
CA ALA A 451 5.38 -34.41 1.45
C ALA A 451 4.83 -33.56 0.28
N CYS A 452 5.59 -33.43 -0.82
CA CYS A 452 5.15 -32.68 -2.00
C CYS A 452 3.88 -33.28 -2.63
N GLU A 453 3.80 -34.60 -2.75
CA GLU A 453 2.63 -35.30 -3.31
C GLU A 453 1.36 -35.19 -2.47
N LEU A 454 1.48 -34.90 -1.17
CA LEU A 454 0.35 -34.68 -0.26
C LEU A 454 -0.12 -33.22 -0.33
N ILE A 455 0.80 -32.25 -0.28
CA ILE A 455 0.47 -30.81 -0.37
C ILE A 455 -0.28 -30.49 -1.67
N LEU A 456 0.15 -31.06 -2.81
CA LEU A 456 -0.52 -30.88 -4.10
C LEU A 456 -1.95 -31.44 -4.16
N LYS A 457 -2.32 -32.36 -3.27
CA LYS A 457 -3.69 -32.90 -3.13
C LYS A 457 -4.53 -32.15 -2.09
N GLU A 458 -3.89 -31.33 -1.26
CA GLU A 458 -4.52 -30.66 -0.11
C GLU A 458 -4.92 -29.20 -0.43
N MET A 459 -4.46 -28.60 -1.55
CA MET A 459 -4.49 -27.14 -1.79
C MET A 459 -4.95 -26.69 -3.22
N PRO A 460 -6.26 -26.72 -3.56
CA PRO A 460 -6.83 -26.15 -4.80
C PRO A 460 -7.22 -24.64 -4.68
N LEU A 461 -7.59 -23.97 -5.80
CA LEU A 461 -7.88 -22.52 -5.92
C LEU A 461 -9.21 -22.22 -6.67
N ASP A 462 -9.80 -21.01 -6.47
CA ASP A 462 -11.14 -20.58 -7.00
C ASP A 462 -11.32 -19.01 -7.00
N GLU A 463 -12.37 -18.41 -7.63
CA GLU A 463 -12.44 -16.94 -8.00
C GLU A 463 -13.80 -16.13 -7.79
N LEU A 464 -13.76 -14.76 -7.86
CA LEU A 464 -14.80 -13.73 -8.30
C LEU A 464 -15.37 -12.56 -7.37
N SER A 465 -16.08 -11.56 -7.98
CA SER A 465 -16.48 -10.17 -7.51
C SER A 465 -17.79 -9.64 -8.27
N PRO A 466 -18.21 -8.33 -8.56
CA PRO A 466 -17.85 -6.90 -8.22
C PRO A 466 -19.03 -5.81 -8.10
N GLY A 467 -18.73 -4.48 -7.96
CA GLY A 467 -19.55 -3.27 -8.40
C GLY A 467 -20.46 -2.48 -7.38
N GLY A 468 -20.98 -1.23 -7.57
CA GLY A 468 -20.72 -0.07 -8.49
C GLY A 468 -21.89 0.96 -8.76
N ARG A 469 -21.62 2.29 -8.97
CA ARG A 469 -22.46 3.45 -9.50
C ARG A 469 -23.58 4.06 -8.59
N PRO A 470 -24.04 5.36 -8.64
CA PRO A 470 -24.79 6.04 -9.73
C PRO A 470 -24.47 7.52 -9.98
N GLU A 471 -25.17 8.15 -10.94
CA GLU A 471 -24.72 9.37 -11.65
C GLU A 471 -25.84 10.15 -12.41
N TYR A 472 -25.46 11.28 -13.06
CA TYR A 472 -26.09 11.88 -14.28
C TYR A 472 -25.78 11.00 -15.52
N SER A 473 -26.31 11.26 -16.73
CA SER A 473 -26.21 10.28 -17.85
C SER A 473 -26.17 10.86 -19.28
N HIS A 474 -26.19 9.99 -20.30
CA HIS A 474 -26.06 10.36 -21.72
C HIS A 474 -27.12 11.32 -22.27
N ILE A 475 -28.29 11.42 -21.62
CA ILE A 475 -29.36 12.36 -22.02
C ILE A 475 -29.02 13.83 -21.69
N ASP A 476 -28.02 14.04 -20.84
CA ASP A 476 -27.60 15.35 -20.35
C ASP A 476 -26.55 16.03 -21.25
N VAL A 477 -26.16 15.39 -22.37
CA VAL A 477 -25.17 15.90 -23.35
C VAL A 477 -25.87 16.83 -24.37
N PRO A 478 -25.54 18.14 -24.45
CA PRO A 478 -26.27 19.08 -25.31
C PRO A 478 -26.02 18.92 -26.82
N GLY A 479 -24.80 18.54 -27.20
CA GLY A 479 -24.37 18.37 -28.59
C GLY A 479 -24.32 16.90 -29.00
N SER A 480 -23.15 16.43 -29.44
CA SER A 480 -22.97 15.02 -29.79
C SER A 480 -22.45 14.19 -28.61
N ASN A 481 -23.21 13.18 -28.20
CA ASN A 481 -22.70 12.10 -27.35
C ASN A 481 -21.71 11.16 -28.10
N LYS A 482 -21.62 11.26 -29.44
CA LYS A 482 -20.69 10.49 -30.27
C LYS A 482 -19.48 11.33 -30.65
N LEU A 483 -18.30 10.90 -30.21
CA LEU A 483 -17.04 11.61 -30.34
C LEU A 483 -16.05 10.76 -31.15
N SER A 484 -15.22 11.38 -31.99
CA SER A 484 -14.29 10.67 -32.87
C SER A 484 -12.87 11.21 -32.77
N TYR A 485 -11.92 10.34 -32.42
CA TYR A 485 -10.49 10.62 -32.54
C TYR A 485 -9.92 9.78 -33.68
N GLY A 486 -9.73 10.39 -34.85
CA GLY A 486 -9.35 9.68 -36.08
C GLY A 486 -10.56 9.02 -36.77
N THR A 487 -10.44 7.75 -37.14
CA THR A 487 -11.39 7.01 -37.99
C THR A 487 -12.54 6.31 -37.25
N HIS A 488 -12.53 6.32 -35.92
CA HIS A 488 -13.49 5.57 -35.10
C HIS A 488 -14.25 6.48 -34.13
N TYR A 489 -15.47 6.08 -33.79
CA TYR A 489 -16.36 6.80 -32.88
C TYR A 489 -16.51 6.04 -31.56
N GLU A 490 -16.51 6.76 -30.45
CA GLU A 490 -16.87 6.28 -29.12
C GLU A 490 -18.05 7.11 -28.57
N GLU A 491 -18.81 6.56 -27.63
CA GLU A 491 -19.83 7.33 -26.91
C GLU A 491 -19.24 7.90 -25.61
N LEU A 492 -19.48 9.18 -25.33
CA LEU A 492 -19.02 9.85 -24.11
C LEU A 492 -19.67 9.24 -22.86
N PHE A 493 -20.97 8.98 -22.94
CA PHE A 493 -21.73 8.17 -22.00
C PHE A 493 -22.48 7.07 -22.76
N VAL A 494 -22.51 5.85 -22.22
CA VAL A 494 -23.22 4.71 -22.83
C VAL A 494 -24.71 5.04 -23.04
N SER A 495 -25.15 5.03 -24.30
CA SER A 495 -26.55 5.23 -24.66
C SER A 495 -27.44 4.02 -24.38
N SER A 496 -26.89 2.82 -24.59
CA SER A 496 -27.69 1.59 -24.72
C SER A 496 -26.89 0.31 -24.48
N VAL A 497 -25.72 0.16 -25.11
CA VAL A 497 -24.87 -1.04 -25.00
C VAL A 497 -23.49 -0.69 -24.44
N ALA A 498 -23.16 -1.24 -23.28
CA ALA A 498 -21.82 -1.14 -22.71
C ALA A 498 -20.89 -2.18 -23.39
N LEU A 499 -20.02 -1.71 -24.29
CA LEU A 499 -19.14 -2.58 -25.09
C LEU A 499 -17.94 -3.16 -24.31
N CYS A 500 -17.62 -2.63 -23.12
CA CYS A 500 -16.52 -3.09 -22.30
C CYS A 500 -16.74 -2.81 -20.80
N ILE A 501 -16.01 -3.56 -19.96
CA ILE A 501 -15.92 -3.26 -18.51
C ILE A 501 -15.15 -1.94 -18.35
N GLY A 502 -15.74 -0.97 -17.66
CA GLY A 502 -15.19 0.37 -17.49
C GLY A 502 -15.75 1.42 -18.47
N ALA A 503 -16.66 1.05 -19.38
CA ALA A 503 -17.43 2.01 -20.16
C ALA A 503 -18.22 2.97 -19.24
N ILE A 504 -18.12 4.27 -19.49
CA ILE A 504 -18.71 5.31 -18.64
C ILE A 504 -20.21 5.40 -18.95
N VAL A 505 -21.08 5.14 -17.98
CA VAL A 505 -22.54 5.31 -18.14
C VAL A 505 -23.01 6.70 -17.68
N GLY A 506 -22.23 7.35 -16.80
CA GLY A 506 -22.58 8.61 -16.19
C GLY A 506 -21.45 9.31 -15.43
N VAL A 507 -21.75 10.45 -14.81
CA VAL A 507 -20.88 11.18 -13.86
C VAL A 507 -21.68 11.72 -12.65
N VAL A 508 -21.12 11.75 -11.43
CA VAL A 508 -21.74 12.49 -10.31
C VAL A 508 -21.21 13.92 -10.23
N ILE A 509 -22.11 14.87 -10.04
CA ILE A 509 -21.78 16.24 -9.63
C ILE A 509 -22.29 16.44 -8.19
N CYS A 510 -21.40 16.88 -7.30
CA CYS A 510 -21.67 17.22 -5.90
C CYS A 510 -20.72 18.34 -5.46
N GLU A 511 -21.01 18.98 -4.32
CA GLU A 511 -20.16 20.04 -3.75
C GLU A 511 -18.76 19.54 -3.32
N THR A 512 -18.59 18.23 -3.09
CA THR A 512 -17.31 17.63 -2.68
C THR A 512 -17.00 16.33 -3.43
N GLU A 513 -15.71 16.04 -3.59
CA GLU A 513 -15.15 14.78 -4.12
C GLU A 513 -15.69 13.55 -3.37
N GLU A 514 -15.89 13.69 -2.05
CA GLU A 514 -16.36 12.61 -1.20
C GLU A 514 -17.87 12.37 -1.35
N SER A 515 -18.68 13.43 -1.35
CA SER A 515 -20.12 13.33 -1.62
C SER A 515 -20.39 12.75 -3.01
N ALA A 516 -19.60 13.13 -4.02
CA ALA A 516 -19.67 12.52 -5.35
C ALA A 516 -19.39 11.01 -5.29
N ARG A 517 -18.33 10.56 -4.60
CA ARG A 517 -17.99 9.14 -4.43
C ARG A 517 -19.02 8.37 -3.57
N LEU A 518 -19.57 8.99 -2.53
CA LEU A 518 -20.57 8.36 -1.66
C LEU A 518 -21.93 8.26 -2.31
N ALA A 519 -22.29 9.24 -3.13
CA ALA A 519 -23.38 9.10 -4.07
C ALA A 519 -23.10 7.91 -4.99
N SER A 520 -21.94 7.87 -5.69
CA SER A 520 -21.49 6.89 -6.72
C SER A 520 -21.42 5.39 -6.33
N ASN A 521 -22.16 4.93 -5.30
CA ASN A 521 -22.15 3.55 -4.79
C ASN A 521 -23.57 3.01 -4.39
N LEU A 522 -24.63 3.39 -5.10
CA LEU A 522 -26.04 3.25 -4.70
C LEU A 522 -27.07 2.82 -5.77
N VAL A 523 -26.91 3.01 -7.09
CA VAL A 523 -27.93 2.49 -8.04
C VAL A 523 -27.69 1.04 -8.41
N GLN A 524 -28.83 0.44 -8.70
CA GLN A 524 -28.94 -0.60 -9.67
C GLN A 524 -29.01 0.03 -11.09
N ILE A 525 -28.02 -0.29 -11.94
CA ILE A 525 -28.21 -0.39 -13.40
C ILE A 525 -28.33 -1.88 -13.67
N GLU A 526 -29.37 -2.27 -14.38
CA GLU A 526 -29.63 -3.65 -14.77
C GLU A 526 -28.98 -3.89 -16.15
N TYR A 527 -28.24 -4.98 -16.28
CA TYR A 527 -27.52 -5.34 -17.51
C TYR A 527 -28.04 -6.68 -18.04
N GLU A 528 -28.44 -6.71 -19.31
CA GLU A 528 -28.62 -7.95 -20.05
C GLU A 528 -27.29 -8.33 -20.73
N LEU A 529 -26.81 -9.57 -20.52
CA LEU A 529 -25.55 -10.03 -21.09
C LEU A 529 -25.76 -10.42 -22.56
N LEU A 530 -25.15 -9.65 -23.47
CA LEU A 530 -25.18 -9.93 -24.91
C LEU A 530 -24.17 -11.03 -25.29
N THR A 531 -24.56 -11.86 -26.26
CA THR A 531 -23.73 -12.95 -26.80
C THR A 531 -23.62 -12.82 -28.33
N PRO A 532 -22.47 -13.14 -28.94
CA PRO A 532 -21.21 -13.57 -28.31
C PRO A 532 -20.52 -12.45 -27.52
N THR A 533 -19.84 -12.83 -26.44
CA THR A 533 -18.96 -11.92 -25.69
C THR A 533 -17.52 -12.15 -26.18
N ILE A 534 -16.94 -11.16 -26.85
CA ILE A 534 -15.62 -11.25 -27.48
C ILE A 534 -14.59 -10.63 -26.52
N LEU A 535 -13.61 -11.43 -26.05
CA LEU A 535 -12.62 -10.98 -25.06
C LEU A 535 -11.16 -11.21 -25.51
N THR A 536 -10.91 -12.27 -26.28
CA THR A 536 -9.58 -12.65 -26.79
C THR A 536 -9.41 -12.30 -28.27
N ILE A 537 -8.17 -12.35 -28.76
CA ILE A 537 -7.86 -12.17 -30.19
C ILE A 537 -8.44 -13.36 -30.99
N GLU A 538 -8.39 -14.54 -30.39
CA GLU A 538 -8.95 -15.79 -30.88
C GLU A 538 -10.48 -15.72 -31.02
N ASP A 539 -11.19 -15.14 -30.03
CA ASP A 539 -12.64 -14.86 -30.14
C ASP A 539 -12.93 -13.89 -31.29
N ALA A 540 -12.13 -12.82 -31.42
CA ALA A 540 -12.35 -11.82 -32.46
C ALA A 540 -12.14 -12.40 -33.86
N ILE A 541 -11.13 -13.25 -34.04
CA ILE A 541 -10.89 -14.00 -35.29
C ILE A 541 -12.04 -14.98 -35.56
N ALA A 542 -12.48 -15.74 -34.55
CA ALA A 542 -13.54 -16.74 -34.70
C ALA A 542 -14.93 -16.15 -35.00
N ASN A 543 -15.14 -14.86 -34.71
CA ASN A 543 -16.38 -14.13 -34.97
C ASN A 543 -16.24 -13.06 -36.08
N GLU A 544 -15.13 -13.07 -36.84
CA GLU A 544 -14.81 -12.11 -37.92
C GLU A 544 -14.88 -10.63 -37.49
N SER A 545 -14.64 -10.36 -36.21
CA SER A 545 -14.86 -9.08 -35.53
C SER A 545 -13.63 -8.17 -35.60
N PHE A 546 -13.40 -7.56 -36.77
CA PHE A 546 -12.26 -6.68 -37.03
C PHE A 546 -12.65 -5.21 -37.21
N PHE A 547 -11.66 -4.30 -37.19
CA PHE A 547 -11.80 -2.94 -37.71
C PHE A 547 -11.41 -2.90 -39.20
N ASP A 548 -12.08 -2.08 -40.02
CA ASP A 548 -12.02 -2.06 -41.49
C ASP A 548 -10.69 -1.55 -42.11
N ASN A 549 -9.53 -2.02 -41.63
CA ASN A 549 -8.20 -1.58 -42.08
C ASN A 549 -7.19 -2.75 -42.11
N GLU A 550 -7.37 -3.75 -42.99
CA GLU A 550 -6.31 -4.74 -43.24
C GLU A 550 -5.08 -4.06 -43.86
N GLN A 551 -3.95 -4.06 -43.15
CA GLN A 551 -2.69 -3.49 -43.63
C GLN A 551 -1.70 -4.60 -43.98
N CYS A 552 -1.61 -4.94 -45.26
CA CYS A 552 -0.65 -5.92 -45.78
C CYS A 552 0.51 -5.21 -46.51
N LEU A 553 1.74 -5.34 -45.99
CA LEU A 553 2.95 -4.95 -46.69
C LEU A 553 3.63 -6.20 -47.26
N ARG A 554 3.87 -6.22 -48.57
CA ARG A 554 4.60 -7.30 -49.27
C ARG A 554 5.75 -6.70 -50.07
N GLN A 555 6.86 -7.42 -50.11
CA GLN A 555 8.02 -7.10 -50.93
C GLN A 555 8.52 -8.39 -51.58
N ASP A 556 8.93 -8.30 -52.85
CA ASP A 556 9.46 -9.41 -53.66
C ASP A 556 8.53 -10.64 -53.75
N ASP A 557 9.06 -11.77 -54.22
CA ASP A 557 8.31 -13.02 -54.43
C ASP A 557 8.48 -13.95 -53.22
N ILE A 558 7.50 -13.92 -52.32
CA ILE A 558 7.49 -14.69 -51.06
C ILE A 558 7.37 -16.20 -51.32
N ASP A 559 6.58 -16.61 -52.31
CA ASP A 559 6.35 -18.03 -52.62
C ASP A 559 7.63 -18.66 -53.19
N LYS A 560 8.34 -17.93 -54.06
CA LYS A 560 9.70 -18.30 -54.50
C LYS A 560 10.68 -18.32 -53.32
N GLY A 561 10.59 -17.35 -52.41
CA GLY A 561 11.42 -17.29 -51.20
C GLY A 561 11.32 -18.55 -50.33
N PHE A 562 10.10 -19.05 -50.10
CA PHE A 562 9.89 -20.33 -49.42
C PHE A 562 10.36 -21.54 -50.24
N ALA A 563 10.18 -21.52 -51.57
CA ALA A 563 10.62 -22.63 -52.44
C ALA A 563 12.15 -22.77 -52.55
N GLU A 564 12.91 -21.69 -52.32
CA GLU A 564 14.39 -21.69 -52.32
C GLU A 564 14.99 -21.84 -50.91
N ALA A 565 14.18 -21.90 -49.84
CA ALA A 565 14.65 -21.98 -48.46
C ALA A 565 15.07 -23.40 -48.03
N GLU A 566 16.25 -23.51 -47.40
CA GLU A 566 16.76 -24.79 -46.87
C GLU A 566 15.92 -25.32 -45.69
N HIS A 567 15.39 -24.41 -44.87
CA HIS A 567 14.55 -24.71 -43.70
C HIS A 567 13.38 -23.73 -43.62
N THR A 568 12.23 -24.20 -43.14
CA THR A 568 11.06 -23.37 -42.77
C THR A 568 10.78 -23.57 -41.28
N LEU A 569 10.38 -22.50 -40.59
CA LEU A 569 9.96 -22.52 -39.18
C LEU A 569 8.62 -21.79 -39.06
N GLU A 570 7.71 -22.38 -38.29
CA GLU A 570 6.37 -21.85 -38.02
C GLU A 570 6.15 -21.78 -36.50
N GLY A 571 5.40 -20.77 -36.05
CA GLY A 571 5.08 -20.59 -34.63
C GLY A 571 4.38 -19.26 -34.36
N THR A 572 3.68 -19.19 -33.22
CA THR A 572 2.89 -18.04 -32.78
C THR A 572 3.53 -17.40 -31.55
N LEU A 573 3.48 -16.07 -31.44
CA LEU A 573 3.95 -15.32 -30.28
C LEU A 573 2.85 -14.36 -29.80
N MET A 574 2.41 -14.55 -28.55
CA MET A 574 1.47 -13.64 -27.89
C MET A 574 2.22 -12.65 -27.00
N ILE A 575 1.83 -11.38 -27.05
CA ILE A 575 2.40 -10.29 -26.24
C ILE A 575 1.26 -9.62 -25.48
N GLY A 576 1.34 -9.60 -24.15
CA GLY A 576 0.32 -9.00 -23.31
C GLY A 576 0.30 -7.46 -23.38
N GLY A 577 -0.87 -6.88 -23.10
CA GLY A 577 -1.04 -5.42 -23.00
C GLY A 577 -0.22 -4.79 -21.87
N GLN A 578 -0.05 -3.47 -21.93
CA GLN A 578 0.71 -2.71 -20.93
C GLN A 578 0.01 -1.42 -20.55
N GLU A 579 -0.15 -1.21 -19.23
CA GLU A 579 -0.68 0.04 -18.70
C GLU A 579 0.33 1.20 -18.73
N HIS A 580 -0.17 2.40 -19.03
CA HIS A 580 0.64 3.62 -19.10
C HIS A 580 1.25 3.96 -17.73
N PHE A 581 0.44 3.84 -16.67
CA PHE A 581 0.82 4.09 -15.28
C PHE A 581 1.51 5.46 -15.06
N TYR A 582 0.95 6.51 -15.67
CA TYR A 582 1.29 7.88 -15.31
C TYR A 582 0.89 8.17 -13.86
N LEU A 583 1.76 8.87 -13.12
CA LEU A 583 1.59 9.02 -11.66
C LEU A 583 0.63 10.15 -11.30
N GLU A 584 0.48 11.12 -12.18
CA GLU A 584 -0.69 12.00 -12.23
C GLU A 584 -1.75 11.30 -13.07
N THR A 585 -2.86 10.90 -12.46
CA THR A 585 -4.03 10.34 -13.16
C THR A 585 -4.60 11.34 -14.18
N ASN A 586 -5.64 10.96 -14.92
CA ASN A 586 -6.44 11.93 -15.65
C ASN A 586 -7.02 12.96 -14.66
N SER A 587 -6.97 14.24 -15.04
CA SER A 587 -7.22 15.36 -14.13
C SER A 587 -7.54 16.64 -14.90
N TYR A 588 -8.64 17.30 -14.52
CA TYR A 588 -9.19 18.45 -15.26
C TYR A 588 -9.81 19.45 -14.30
N MET A 589 -9.92 20.70 -14.75
CA MET A 589 -10.74 21.73 -14.11
C MET A 589 -11.36 22.60 -15.20
N VAL A 590 -12.69 22.65 -15.24
CA VAL A 590 -13.46 23.50 -16.17
C VAL A 590 -13.98 24.69 -15.37
N ILE A 591 -13.74 25.90 -15.87
CA ILE A 591 -14.25 27.14 -15.30
C ILE A 591 -15.10 27.84 -16.38
N PRO A 592 -16.43 27.90 -16.25
CA PRO A 592 -17.26 28.72 -17.12
C PRO A 592 -17.03 30.22 -16.86
N SER A 593 -17.21 31.03 -17.89
CA SER A 593 -17.27 32.49 -17.75
C SER A 593 -18.60 32.94 -17.14
N ASN A 594 -18.66 34.17 -16.62
CA ASN A 594 -19.87 34.72 -15.98
C ASN A 594 -21.12 34.78 -16.88
N ASP A 595 -20.93 34.65 -18.20
CA ASP A 595 -21.97 34.66 -19.24
C ASP A 595 -22.32 33.23 -19.72
N ASP A 596 -21.72 32.20 -19.12
CA ASP A 596 -21.75 30.76 -19.49
C ASP A 596 -21.35 30.39 -20.93
N LYS A 597 -21.03 31.37 -21.78
CA LYS A 597 -20.65 31.18 -23.20
C LYS A 597 -19.24 30.63 -23.37
N GLU A 598 -18.27 31.22 -22.67
CA GLU A 598 -16.86 30.83 -22.77
C GLU A 598 -16.49 29.84 -21.66
N LEU A 599 -15.60 28.90 -21.97
CA LEU A 599 -15.06 27.94 -21.02
C LEU A 599 -13.53 28.04 -20.96
N GLN A 600 -12.97 28.12 -19.76
CA GLN A 600 -11.53 28.05 -19.50
C GLN A 600 -11.23 26.68 -18.88
N LEU A 601 -10.50 25.83 -19.60
CA LEU A 601 -10.22 24.46 -19.20
C LEU A 601 -8.74 24.30 -18.86
N TYR A 602 -8.44 23.72 -17.70
CA TYR A 602 -7.09 23.31 -17.31
C TYR A 602 -7.03 21.79 -17.40
N LEU A 603 -6.26 21.28 -18.36
CA LEU A 603 -6.31 19.89 -18.80
C LEU A 603 -4.98 19.18 -18.56
N GLY A 604 -5.04 17.95 -18.04
CA GLY A 604 -3.92 17.01 -18.04
C GLY A 604 -3.86 16.19 -19.34
N THR A 605 -3.71 16.84 -20.50
CA THR A 605 -3.68 16.18 -21.83
C THR A 605 -2.35 16.45 -22.58
N GLN A 606 -2.03 15.59 -23.55
CA GLN A 606 -0.98 15.76 -24.55
C GLN A 606 -1.49 16.45 -25.83
N ASP A 607 -2.80 16.42 -26.10
CA ASP A 607 -3.43 17.04 -27.27
C ASP A 607 -4.56 17.99 -26.84
N PRO A 608 -4.22 19.26 -26.50
CA PRO A 608 -5.22 20.25 -26.11
C PRO A 608 -6.12 20.69 -27.27
N SER A 609 -5.70 20.48 -28.53
CA SER A 609 -6.47 20.88 -29.72
C SER A 609 -7.60 19.90 -29.97
N ALA A 610 -7.32 18.59 -29.96
CA ALA A 610 -8.36 17.57 -30.06
C ALA A 610 -9.34 17.65 -28.88
N ALA A 611 -8.85 17.91 -27.66
CA ALA A 611 -9.71 18.13 -26.51
C ALA A 611 -10.62 19.38 -26.69
N GLN A 612 -10.11 20.45 -27.30
CA GLN A 612 -10.90 21.65 -27.61
C GLN A 612 -12.03 21.34 -28.61
N GLU A 613 -11.72 20.61 -29.68
CA GLU A 613 -12.67 20.21 -30.73
C GLU A 613 -13.74 19.24 -30.22
N LEU A 614 -13.36 18.22 -29.45
CA LEU A 614 -14.29 17.22 -28.91
C LEU A 614 -15.25 17.83 -27.88
N ILE A 615 -14.77 18.76 -27.04
CA ILE A 615 -15.62 19.45 -26.04
C ILE A 615 -16.53 20.48 -26.72
N ALA A 616 -16.08 21.13 -27.80
CA ALA A 616 -16.94 21.97 -28.64
C ALA A 616 -18.11 21.17 -29.24
N LEU A 617 -17.81 19.99 -29.79
CA LEU A 617 -18.78 19.07 -30.38
C LEU A 617 -19.74 18.47 -29.34
N ALA A 618 -19.27 18.13 -28.14
CA ALA A 618 -20.10 17.59 -27.06
C ALA A 618 -21.11 18.60 -26.49
N LEU A 619 -20.80 19.91 -26.55
CA LEU A 619 -21.58 20.98 -25.92
C LEU A 619 -22.40 21.84 -26.91
N ASP A 620 -22.35 21.55 -28.21
CA ASP A 620 -22.88 22.39 -29.31
C ASP A 620 -22.37 23.85 -29.24
N ARG A 621 -21.05 24.00 -29.24
CA ARG A 621 -20.37 25.31 -29.11
C ARG A 621 -19.35 25.54 -30.23
N ASP A 622 -19.20 26.80 -30.63
CA ASP A 622 -18.05 27.20 -31.44
C ASP A 622 -16.74 27.02 -30.66
N ILE A 623 -15.72 26.47 -31.34
CA ILE A 623 -14.39 26.17 -30.79
C ILE A 623 -13.69 27.40 -30.17
N SER A 624 -13.97 28.61 -30.68
CA SER A 624 -13.38 29.86 -30.18
C SER A 624 -13.87 30.25 -28.78
N HIS A 625 -15.00 29.71 -28.32
CA HIS A 625 -15.48 29.90 -26.94
C HIS A 625 -14.75 28.99 -25.92
N ILE A 626 -13.92 28.05 -26.35
CA ILE A 626 -13.31 27.02 -25.50
C ILE A 626 -11.80 27.23 -25.49
N THR A 627 -11.21 27.50 -24.32
CA THR A 627 -9.77 27.74 -24.17
C THR A 627 -9.11 26.64 -23.33
N CYS A 628 -8.22 25.87 -23.93
CA CYS A 628 -7.50 24.77 -23.28
C CYS A 628 -6.11 25.20 -22.78
N HIS A 629 -5.85 25.04 -21.49
CA HIS A 629 -4.59 25.37 -20.81
C HIS A 629 -3.88 24.09 -20.32
N VAL A 630 -2.71 23.79 -20.89
CA VAL A 630 -1.83 22.70 -20.41
C VAL A 630 -0.51 23.30 -19.93
N LYS A 631 -0.22 23.16 -18.62
CA LYS A 631 1.01 23.74 -18.01
C LYS A 631 2.14 22.73 -17.87
N ARG A 632 1.80 21.46 -17.63
CA ARG A 632 2.63 20.26 -17.58
C ARG A 632 1.71 19.05 -17.35
N ILE A 633 2.22 17.84 -17.55
CA ILE A 633 1.56 16.59 -17.14
C ILE A 633 2.53 15.70 -16.37
N GLY A 634 2.03 14.95 -15.38
CA GLY A 634 2.81 14.04 -14.52
C GLY A 634 3.18 12.69 -15.17
N GLY A 635 3.45 12.71 -16.47
CA GLY A 635 3.48 11.54 -17.35
C GLY A 635 2.23 11.49 -18.24
N GLY A 636 2.29 10.76 -19.35
CA GLY A 636 1.18 10.60 -20.30
C GLY A 636 1.39 9.41 -21.22
N PHE A 637 2.57 9.32 -21.85
CA PHE A 637 3.05 8.14 -22.58
C PHE A 637 2.15 7.66 -23.74
N GLY A 638 1.26 8.52 -24.26
CA GLY A 638 0.26 8.19 -25.28
C GLY A 638 -1.16 8.07 -24.71
N GLY A 639 -1.30 7.52 -23.50
CA GLY A 639 -2.58 7.35 -22.80
C GLY A 639 -3.21 8.64 -22.25
N LYS A 640 -2.67 9.80 -22.62
CA LYS A 640 -3.26 11.14 -22.41
C LYS A 640 -3.37 11.91 -23.74
N ILE A 641 -3.68 11.22 -24.85
CA ILE A 641 -3.95 11.86 -26.16
C ILE A 641 -5.46 11.88 -26.43
N SER A 642 -6.09 10.70 -26.52
CA SER A 642 -7.51 10.55 -26.88
C SER A 642 -8.42 10.11 -25.72
N LYS A 643 -7.85 9.49 -24.69
CA LYS A 643 -8.55 9.04 -23.47
C LYS A 643 -8.47 10.06 -22.34
N SER A 644 -8.10 11.31 -22.64
CA SER A 644 -7.90 12.39 -21.66
C SER A 644 -8.63 13.67 -22.03
#